data_AF-A0A7X1L8R6-F1
#
_entry.id   AF-A0A7X1L8R6-F1
#
_cell.length_a   1.000
_cell.length_b   1.000
_cell.length_c   1.000
_cell.angle_alpha   90.00
_cell.angle_beta   90.00
_cell.angle_gamma   90.00
#
_symmetry.space_group_name_H-M   'P 1'
#
loop_
_entity.id
_entity.type
_entity.pdbx_description
1 polymer ?
#
loop_
_entity_poly.entity_id
_entity_poly.type
_entity_poly.pdbx_seq_one_letter_code
_entity_poly.pdbx_strand_id
1 'polypeptide(L)'
;MKKSADTQSWNPLAPDKLSSICRIFSDLFPVSETGDLAERISEYWIHKLKKIWETKPDAIKQKDLAYHPGDPLSRIRQKSVVIAYADSVFEKGKTSLETLDQFMGHHFPAIAGLHILPACVVADSRFNDGYFSQIVRDKIHPAFGTNQQFADMMEKYFSMTDFVLNHVDIDNPKFQSYLNGNDAAGDCFFVFTEAEYQQRLSNGDFDQIFRPRPFPLFTIFRKTPTENRFARKNFSGRVNAMNKCLAPGRLPVEVIALLSIFNKIKNDQMLLENDYSCITQFIEYLEQHTTITLKSLFTLSKTQETRQTPYIFKEFIKTKKDLLIALGDDIETAQTYSAIFEENDALIFGEEIRALTTFSHVQVDLNTSTFKGLKMLADDFAWYLTMDLNMLRLDAANFAFKRWKTSCFGLPEVNLLMKILYLSMESVSPRIVANLEVNDKLSAVLKQMADRDAPPPMMYDFHLASILPVIFNTQNTDIATRIFDMIRQYEIPNQSIRFSIAETHDGKSVRGSLDLLTPSERMSLAQIVESNGGKIKSKGVPPRKYLKTEFQQVCFDACLDEEDAFLQLAKQNPSQSPTLHLKDHICDESDIAQALNISREQLQANDALTFFCNTVIHGREPYELCSSTRDALIRIDDPALEAKRFLAFYTIAFALMGRHVKSIYFNDLLGLANDYERMNQTGELRDIKRTKSDYALLKTKLSDPESFVHKTAKGINNLIALVDADPSLHFLGNEAELISTGNPAVACIHNHCGSHHTFVLINTSGQNETISFDLSKIDRALPKTLIDHFNHRPIDLKDEKLTLEPGPFQRLWLKEKMVVIPKEKLVE
;
A
#
# COMPACT_ATOMS: atom_id res chain seq x y z
N MET A 1 22.87 -26.57 -17.75
CA MET A 1 24.33 -26.73 -17.57
C MET A 1 24.68 -26.38 -16.13
N LYS A 2 25.22 -27.33 -15.34
CA LYS A 2 25.78 -27.07 -14.01
C LYS A 2 27.08 -26.28 -14.19
N LYS A 3 27.06 -24.96 -13.99
CA LYS A 3 28.29 -24.22 -13.69
C LYS A 3 28.74 -24.66 -12.30
N SER A 4 30.01 -25.04 -12.18
CA SER A 4 30.70 -25.24 -10.91
C SER A 4 30.55 -23.97 -10.08
N ALA A 5 29.68 -24.01 -9.07
CA ALA A 5 29.72 -23.03 -8.00
C ALA A 5 31.05 -23.26 -7.27
N ASP A 6 31.98 -22.31 -7.39
CA ASP A 6 33.03 -22.16 -6.39
C ASP A 6 32.33 -22.08 -5.05
N THR A 7 32.51 -23.11 -4.23
CA THR A 7 32.03 -23.16 -2.85
C THR A 7 32.91 -22.22 -2.02
N GLN A 8 32.79 -20.91 -2.22
CA GLN A 8 33.17 -19.95 -1.19
C GLN A 8 32.11 -20.07 -0.09
N SER A 9 32.44 -20.81 0.97
CA SER A 9 31.67 -20.77 2.21
C SER A 9 31.61 -19.31 2.68
N TRP A 10 30.41 -18.76 2.84
CA TRP A 10 30.25 -17.44 3.45
C TRP A 10 30.52 -17.54 4.96
N ASN A 11 31.04 -16.46 5.54
CA ASN A 11 31.33 -16.40 6.98
C ASN A 11 30.33 -15.46 7.68
N PRO A 12 29.59 -15.94 8.69
CA PRO A 12 28.80 -15.09 9.56
C PRO A 12 29.65 -14.01 10.21
N LEU A 13 29.11 -12.80 10.33
CA LEU A 13 29.77 -11.65 10.96
C LEU A 13 31.17 -11.36 10.38
N ALA A 14 31.37 -11.57 9.07
CA ALA A 14 32.66 -11.37 8.42
C ALA A 14 33.21 -9.94 8.67
N PRO A 15 34.50 -9.77 9.03
CA PRO A 15 35.06 -8.47 9.43
C PRO A 15 34.91 -7.36 8.37
N ASP A 16 34.98 -7.71 7.08
CA ASP A 16 34.79 -6.80 5.95
C ASP A 16 33.35 -6.28 5.85
N LYS A 17 32.35 -7.13 6.12
CA LYS A 17 30.93 -6.71 6.18
C LYS A 17 30.68 -5.78 7.36
N LEU A 18 31.20 -6.13 8.54
CA LEU A 18 31.06 -5.28 9.73
C LEU A 18 31.76 -3.93 9.53
N SER A 19 32.95 -3.93 8.93
CA SER A 19 33.68 -2.69 8.59
C SER A 19 32.91 -1.86 7.55
N SER A 20 32.24 -2.50 6.61
CA SER A 20 31.38 -1.84 5.64
C SER A 20 30.17 -1.18 6.29
N ILE A 21 29.53 -1.83 7.28
CA ILE A 21 28.45 -1.22 8.08
C ILE A 21 28.96 0.04 8.80
N CYS A 22 30.13 -0.02 9.46
CA CYS A 22 30.72 1.16 10.10
C CYS A 22 30.95 2.30 9.10
N ARG A 23 31.57 2.00 7.95
CA ARG A 23 31.83 3.00 6.89
C ARG A 23 30.54 3.64 6.39
N ILE A 24 29.50 2.84 6.12
CA ILE A 24 28.22 3.37 5.64
C ILE A 24 27.55 4.26 6.70
N PHE A 25 27.65 3.93 7.99
CA PHE A 25 27.20 4.84 9.04
C PHE A 25 28.01 6.14 9.08
N SER A 26 29.33 6.11 8.85
CA SER A 26 30.15 7.32 8.73
C SER A 26 29.77 8.17 7.50
N ASP A 27 29.43 7.54 6.39
CA ASP A 27 28.96 8.22 5.18
C ASP A 27 27.56 8.85 5.41
N LEU A 28 26.70 8.16 6.15
CA LEU A 28 25.35 8.60 6.49
C LEU A 28 25.34 9.72 7.54
N PHE A 29 26.29 9.70 8.48
CA PHE A 29 26.41 10.65 9.58
C PHE A 29 27.85 11.16 9.69
N PRO A 30 28.26 12.12 8.83
CA PRO A 30 29.59 12.70 8.89
C PRO A 30 29.91 13.31 10.25
N VAL A 31 31.11 13.08 10.77
CA VAL A 31 31.55 13.57 12.09
C VAL A 31 31.46 15.10 12.19
N SER A 32 31.73 15.81 11.08
CA SER A 32 31.63 17.26 10.99
C SER A 32 30.21 17.80 11.23
N GLU A 33 29.18 16.99 11.00
CA GLU A 33 27.77 17.39 11.10
C GLU A 33 27.08 16.81 12.34
N THR A 34 27.48 15.60 12.74
CA THR A 34 26.73 14.79 13.71
C THR A 34 27.56 14.30 14.90
N GLY A 35 28.84 14.70 14.98
CA GLY A 35 29.73 14.31 16.08
C GLY A 35 30.00 12.81 16.12
N ASP A 36 29.77 12.19 17.27
CA ASP A 36 30.03 10.76 17.53
C ASP A 36 28.86 9.83 17.17
N LEU A 37 27.82 10.34 16.49
CA LEU A 37 26.61 9.58 16.19
C LEU A 37 26.90 8.30 15.39
N ALA A 38 27.69 8.40 14.31
CA ALA A 38 28.05 7.28 13.46
C ALA A 38 28.75 6.16 14.24
N GLU A 39 29.73 6.52 15.07
CA GLU A 39 30.50 5.58 15.89
C GLU A 39 29.55 4.85 16.85
N ARG A 40 28.82 5.59 17.68
CA ARG A 40 27.91 5.02 18.68
C ARG A 40 26.86 4.11 18.09
N ILE A 41 26.21 4.52 16.98
CA ILE A 41 25.17 3.69 16.37
C ILE A 41 25.76 2.44 15.71
N SER A 42 26.92 2.55 15.05
CA SER A 42 27.58 1.40 14.43
C SER A 42 28.01 0.35 15.47
N GLU A 43 28.55 0.79 16.61
CA GLU A 43 28.90 -0.09 17.73
C GLU A 43 27.68 -0.82 18.29
N TYR A 44 26.59 -0.08 18.53
CA TYR A 44 25.34 -0.66 19.02
C TYR A 44 24.76 -1.68 18.03
N TRP A 45 24.76 -1.32 16.74
CA TRP A 45 24.23 -2.16 15.68
C TRP A 45 25.02 -3.46 15.55
N ILE A 46 26.36 -3.39 15.52
CA ILE A 46 27.23 -4.57 15.45
C ILE A 46 27.10 -5.42 16.71
N HIS A 47 27.00 -4.82 17.90
CA HIS A 47 26.74 -5.55 19.13
C HIS A 47 25.44 -6.35 19.03
N LYS A 48 24.38 -5.78 18.45
CA LYS A 48 23.12 -6.49 18.20
C LYS A 48 23.30 -7.66 17.26
N LEU A 49 23.99 -7.49 16.13
CA LEU A 49 24.27 -8.58 15.19
C LEU A 49 25.04 -9.73 15.85
N LYS A 50 26.08 -9.41 16.64
CA LYS A 50 26.83 -10.42 17.40
C LYS A 50 25.93 -11.19 18.36
N LYS A 51 25.13 -10.47 19.14
CA LYS A 51 24.18 -11.09 20.08
C LYS A 51 23.16 -11.97 19.38
N ILE A 52 22.59 -11.52 18.26
CA ILE A 52 21.65 -12.31 17.45
C ILE A 52 22.31 -13.62 17.04
N TRP A 53 23.50 -13.54 16.42
CA TRP A 53 24.21 -14.74 16.00
C TRP A 53 24.55 -15.64 17.18
N GLU A 54 25.02 -15.11 18.31
CA GLU A 54 25.31 -15.91 19.51
C GLU A 54 24.07 -16.67 19.99
N THR A 55 22.93 -15.99 20.14
CA THR A 55 21.71 -16.56 20.74
C THR A 55 20.80 -17.31 19.76
N LYS A 56 21.02 -17.18 18.45
CA LYS A 56 20.18 -17.82 17.44
C LYS A 56 20.25 -19.35 17.56
N PRO A 57 19.11 -20.08 17.51
CA PRO A 57 19.08 -21.54 17.58
C PRO A 57 19.97 -22.20 16.52
N ASP A 58 20.68 -23.26 16.90
CA ASP A 58 21.63 -23.93 16.00
C ASP A 58 20.96 -24.49 14.75
N ALA A 59 19.72 -24.99 14.85
CA ALA A 59 18.96 -25.45 13.69
C ALA A 59 18.75 -24.35 12.64
N ILE A 60 18.50 -23.11 13.08
CA ILE A 60 18.34 -21.95 12.19
C ILE A 60 19.71 -21.53 11.64
N LYS A 61 20.76 -21.50 12.46
CA LYS A 61 22.13 -21.23 11.99
C LYS A 61 22.57 -22.19 10.89
N GLN A 62 22.30 -23.49 11.03
CA GLN A 62 22.65 -24.48 10.00
C GLN A 62 21.91 -24.23 8.69
N LYS A 63 20.63 -23.83 8.76
CA LYS A 63 19.88 -23.41 7.56
C LYS A 63 20.51 -22.16 6.94
N ASP A 64 20.84 -21.14 7.73
CA ASP A 64 21.50 -19.92 7.27
C ASP A 64 22.85 -20.21 6.59
N LEU A 65 23.68 -21.08 7.17
CA LEU A 65 24.98 -21.47 6.63
C LEU A 65 24.87 -22.19 5.27
N ALA A 66 23.72 -22.79 4.96
CA ALA A 66 23.49 -23.51 3.70
C ALA A 66 23.19 -22.60 2.49
N TYR A 67 22.98 -21.29 2.70
CA TYR A 67 22.69 -20.34 1.61
C TYR A 67 23.87 -19.42 1.32
N HIS A 68 24.08 -19.12 0.04
CA HIS A 68 25.09 -18.16 -0.39
C HIS A 68 24.49 -16.74 -0.46
N PRO A 69 24.98 -15.76 0.31
CA PRO A 69 24.40 -14.41 0.33
C PRO A 69 24.39 -13.70 -1.04
N GLY A 70 25.43 -13.94 -1.86
CA GLY A 70 25.59 -13.32 -3.18
C GLY A 70 24.73 -13.88 -4.31
N ASP A 71 23.83 -14.83 -4.04
CA ASP A 71 22.87 -15.37 -5.01
C ASP A 71 21.43 -15.24 -4.48
N PRO A 72 20.80 -14.05 -4.60
CA PRO A 72 19.46 -13.81 -4.10
C PRO A 72 18.40 -14.73 -4.68
N LEU A 73 18.51 -15.07 -5.96
CA LEU A 73 17.49 -15.84 -6.63
C LEU A 73 17.47 -17.30 -6.15
N SER A 74 18.64 -17.88 -5.86
CA SER A 74 18.73 -19.24 -5.29
C SER A 74 18.00 -19.41 -3.93
N ARG A 75 17.76 -18.29 -3.23
CA ARG A 75 17.05 -18.27 -1.94
C ARG A 75 15.53 -18.32 -2.12
N ILE A 76 15.02 -17.97 -3.29
CA ILE A 76 13.60 -18.07 -3.63
C ILE A 76 13.30 -19.50 -4.05
N ARG A 77 12.64 -20.25 -3.17
CA ARG A 77 12.31 -21.67 -3.40
C ARG A 77 10.86 -21.89 -3.81
N GLN A 78 10.00 -20.91 -3.57
CA GLN A 78 8.56 -20.98 -3.81
C GLN A 78 8.13 -19.87 -4.76
N LYS A 79 7.37 -20.23 -5.80
CA LYS A 79 6.95 -19.29 -6.86
C LYS A 79 5.69 -18.53 -6.46
N SER A 80 4.69 -19.25 -5.97
CA SER A 80 3.40 -18.69 -5.57
C SER A 80 3.36 -18.39 -4.07
N VAL A 81 3.03 -17.16 -3.71
CA VAL A 81 2.91 -16.67 -2.32
C VAL A 81 1.50 -16.10 -2.09
N VAL A 82 0.85 -16.51 -1.01
CA VAL A 82 -0.41 -15.90 -0.58
C VAL A 82 -0.12 -14.72 0.33
N ILE A 83 -0.73 -13.58 0.06
CA ILE A 83 -0.72 -12.42 0.97
C ILE A 83 -1.98 -12.48 1.83
N ALA A 84 -1.80 -12.63 3.14
CA ALA A 84 -2.89 -12.77 4.09
C ALA A 84 -2.67 -11.90 5.33
N TYR A 85 -3.76 -11.44 5.93
CA TYR A 85 -3.71 -10.99 7.32
C TYR A 85 -3.74 -12.19 8.26
N ALA A 86 -3.15 -12.06 9.45
CA ALA A 86 -3.20 -13.09 10.48
C ALA A 86 -4.64 -13.48 10.87
N ASP A 87 -5.61 -12.59 10.67
CA ASP A 87 -7.04 -12.75 10.94
C ASP A 87 -7.92 -12.80 9.68
N SER A 88 -7.33 -13.00 8.49
CA SER A 88 -8.08 -13.16 7.24
C SER A 88 -9.22 -14.19 7.33
N VAL A 89 -9.01 -15.23 8.14
CA VAL A 89 -10.04 -16.18 8.59
C VAL A 89 -9.92 -16.38 10.10
N PHE A 90 -11.04 -16.47 10.79
CA PHE A 90 -11.09 -16.65 12.24
C PHE A 90 -12.17 -17.65 12.65
N GLU A 91 -11.99 -18.25 13.83
CA GLU A 91 -12.96 -19.15 14.45
C GLU A 91 -13.07 -18.81 15.93
N LYS A 92 -14.31 -18.69 16.44
CA LYS A 92 -14.54 -18.30 17.82
C LYS A 92 -13.89 -19.30 18.79
N GLY A 93 -13.06 -18.78 19.70
CA GLY A 93 -12.38 -19.59 20.72
C GLY A 93 -11.02 -20.14 20.30
N LYS A 94 -10.57 -19.90 19.06
CA LYS A 94 -9.21 -20.19 18.59
C LYS A 94 -8.44 -18.91 18.32
N THR A 95 -7.11 -19.01 18.29
CA THR A 95 -6.29 -17.91 17.79
C THR A 95 -6.40 -17.85 16.26
N SER A 96 -6.27 -16.66 15.68
CA SER A 96 -6.47 -16.52 14.24
C SER A 96 -5.33 -17.14 13.42
N LEU A 97 -4.09 -17.18 13.93
CA LEU A 97 -2.98 -17.88 13.28
C LEU A 97 -3.23 -19.40 13.19
N GLU A 98 -3.76 -20.01 14.25
CA GLU A 98 -4.14 -21.43 14.24
C GLU A 98 -5.23 -21.69 13.22
N THR A 99 -6.24 -20.81 13.17
CA THR A 99 -7.35 -20.93 12.23
C THR A 99 -6.88 -20.78 10.78
N LEU A 100 -6.03 -19.78 10.51
CA LEU A 100 -5.45 -19.55 9.19
C LEU A 100 -4.61 -20.76 8.74
N ASP A 101 -3.75 -21.30 9.61
CA ASP A 101 -2.93 -22.46 9.28
C ASP A 101 -3.79 -23.70 8.95
N GLN A 102 -4.80 -23.98 9.78
CA GLN A 102 -5.76 -25.07 9.55
C GLN A 102 -6.50 -24.88 8.22
N PHE A 103 -6.99 -23.68 7.97
CA PHE A 103 -7.74 -23.34 6.77
C PHE A 103 -6.90 -23.55 5.50
N MET A 104 -5.69 -22.99 5.49
CA MET A 104 -4.78 -23.09 4.35
C MET A 104 -4.37 -24.54 4.08
N GLY A 105 -4.03 -25.29 5.14
CA GLY A 105 -3.64 -26.70 5.01
C GLY A 105 -4.77 -27.60 4.49
N HIS A 106 -6.03 -27.30 4.82
CA HIS A 106 -7.18 -28.13 4.43
C HIS A 106 -7.71 -27.80 3.03
N HIS A 107 -7.80 -26.52 2.68
CA HIS A 107 -8.47 -26.07 1.45
C HIS A 107 -7.50 -25.71 0.33
N PHE A 108 -6.23 -25.43 0.65
CA PHE A 108 -5.25 -24.94 -0.30
C PHE A 108 -3.91 -25.70 -0.22
N PRO A 109 -3.91 -27.03 -0.37
CA PRO A 109 -2.68 -27.83 -0.22
C PRO A 109 -1.58 -27.48 -1.22
N ALA A 110 -1.93 -26.85 -2.36
CA ALA A 110 -0.96 -26.35 -3.33
C ALA A 110 -0.05 -25.26 -2.76
N ILE A 111 -0.57 -24.46 -1.83
CA ILE A 111 0.09 -23.25 -1.33
C ILE A 111 1.19 -23.61 -0.34
N ALA A 112 2.42 -23.24 -0.69
CA ALA A 112 3.59 -23.38 0.19
C ALA A 112 4.25 -22.05 0.53
N GLY A 113 3.81 -20.93 -0.06
CA GLY A 113 4.31 -19.59 0.21
C GLY A 113 3.28 -18.74 0.92
N LEU A 114 3.68 -18.05 1.99
CA LEU A 114 2.79 -17.23 2.79
C LEU A 114 3.46 -15.93 3.24
N HIS A 115 2.87 -14.81 2.87
CA HIS A 115 3.15 -13.48 3.39
C HIS A 115 2.08 -13.13 4.43
N ILE A 116 2.47 -13.11 5.70
CA ILE A 116 1.62 -12.61 6.78
C ILE A 116 1.89 -11.10 6.94
N LEU A 117 0.87 -10.31 6.61
CA LEU A 117 0.80 -8.87 6.83
C LEU A 117 1.01 -8.50 8.31
N PRO A 118 1.27 -7.23 8.66
CA PRO A 118 1.66 -6.85 10.02
C PRO A 118 0.79 -7.52 11.11
N ALA A 119 1.44 -8.28 11.99
CA ALA A 119 0.77 -9.12 13.00
C ALA A 119 1.11 -8.73 14.45
N CYS A 120 1.96 -7.71 14.64
CA CYS A 120 2.35 -7.26 15.97
C CYS A 120 1.24 -6.45 16.67
N VAL A 121 1.43 -6.16 17.96
CA VAL A 121 0.44 -5.47 18.79
C VAL A 121 0.05 -4.11 18.20
N VAL A 122 -1.25 -3.87 18.12
CA VAL A 122 -1.89 -2.61 17.69
C VAL A 122 -2.94 -2.22 18.73
N ALA A 123 -3.57 -1.07 18.54
CA ALA A 123 -4.79 -0.76 19.26
C ALA A 123 -6.03 -1.34 18.56
N ASP A 124 -6.85 -2.06 19.31
CA ASP A 124 -8.11 -2.64 18.84
C ASP A 124 -9.26 -1.62 18.82
N SER A 125 -9.20 -0.61 19.68
CA SER A 125 -10.32 0.29 19.93
C SER A 125 -10.36 1.50 18.99
N ARG A 126 -9.45 1.60 18.01
CA ARG A 126 -9.37 2.74 17.09
C ARG A 126 -8.77 2.33 15.74
N PHE A 127 -8.81 3.26 14.79
CA PHE A 127 -8.09 3.14 13.52
C PHE A 127 -6.62 2.75 13.73
N ASN A 128 -6.14 1.76 12.98
CA ASN A 128 -4.77 1.24 13.05
C ASN A 128 -4.15 0.94 11.67
N ASP A 129 -4.74 1.49 10.61
CA ASP A 129 -4.27 1.34 9.22
C ASP A 129 -4.22 -0.11 8.70
N GLY A 130 -5.07 -1.00 9.20
CA GLY A 130 -4.99 -2.43 8.86
C GLY A 130 -3.73 -3.06 9.45
N TYR A 131 -3.50 -2.81 10.73
CA TYR A 131 -2.38 -3.32 11.52
C TYR A 131 -1.00 -2.70 11.25
N PHE A 132 -0.90 -1.70 10.35
CA PHE A 132 0.35 -0.97 10.07
C PHE A 132 0.71 0.06 11.17
N SER A 133 -0.24 0.47 12.01
CA SER A 133 0.03 1.25 13.22
C SER A 133 0.36 0.33 14.41
N GLN A 134 1.61 -0.14 14.47
CA GLN A 134 2.07 -1.07 15.51
C GLN A 134 2.57 -0.35 16.77
N ILE A 135 2.04 -0.72 17.93
CA ILE A 135 2.46 -0.20 19.25
C ILE A 135 3.88 -0.67 19.56
N VAL A 136 4.12 -1.97 19.39
CA VAL A 136 5.43 -2.61 19.49
C VAL A 136 5.61 -3.57 18.33
N ARG A 137 6.86 -3.77 17.89
CA ARG A 137 7.18 -4.53 16.68
C ARG A 137 7.89 -5.85 16.97
N ASP A 138 7.97 -6.26 18.24
CA ASP A 138 8.61 -7.49 18.72
C ASP A 138 7.64 -8.47 19.41
N LYS A 139 6.33 -8.21 19.30
CA LYS A 139 5.29 -8.96 19.98
C LYS A 139 4.05 -9.10 19.10
N ILE A 140 3.63 -10.34 18.87
CA ILE A 140 2.41 -10.69 18.14
C ILE A 140 1.17 -10.25 18.92
N HIS A 141 0.16 -9.79 18.18
CA HIS A 141 -1.13 -9.40 18.74
C HIS A 141 -1.77 -10.59 19.48
N PRO A 142 -2.24 -10.43 20.74
CA PRO A 142 -2.79 -11.55 21.51
C PRO A 142 -3.99 -12.25 20.84
N ALA A 143 -4.80 -11.51 20.07
CA ALA A 143 -5.91 -12.08 19.31
C ALA A 143 -5.44 -13.03 18.18
N PHE A 144 -4.22 -12.83 17.67
CA PHE A 144 -3.67 -13.64 16.59
C PHE A 144 -2.94 -14.87 17.11
N GLY A 145 -2.26 -14.75 18.26
CA GLY A 145 -1.57 -15.84 18.92
C GLY A 145 -0.33 -15.38 19.68
N THR A 146 0.64 -16.27 19.82
CA THR A 146 1.92 -16.03 20.49
C THR A 146 3.07 -15.83 19.50
N ASN A 147 4.17 -15.24 19.96
CA ASN A 147 5.40 -15.15 19.17
C ASN A 147 5.89 -16.53 18.70
N GLN A 148 5.72 -17.58 19.52
CA GLN A 148 6.11 -18.94 19.16
C GLN A 148 5.23 -19.48 18.03
N GLN A 149 3.91 -19.36 18.13
CA GLN A 149 3.00 -19.79 17.05
C GLN A 149 3.29 -19.09 15.72
N PHE A 150 3.61 -17.79 15.77
CA PHE A 150 4.02 -17.05 14.58
C PHE A 150 5.35 -17.56 14.02
N ALA A 151 6.37 -17.78 14.87
CA ALA A 151 7.66 -18.32 14.45
C ALA A 151 7.53 -19.73 13.84
N ASP A 152 6.71 -20.60 14.43
CA ASP A 152 6.43 -21.95 13.90
C ASP A 152 5.80 -21.87 12.50
N MET A 153 4.89 -20.91 12.28
CA MET A 153 4.28 -20.66 10.98
C MET A 153 5.28 -20.09 9.96
N MET A 154 6.18 -19.21 10.37
CA MET A 154 7.26 -18.71 9.52
C MET A 154 8.24 -19.81 9.11
N GLU A 155 8.49 -20.79 9.98
CA GLU A 155 9.32 -21.97 9.66
C GLU A 155 8.59 -22.94 8.71
N LYS A 156 7.28 -23.16 8.90
CA LYS A 156 6.46 -24.10 8.13
C LYS A 156 6.32 -23.70 6.66
N TYR A 157 6.12 -22.42 6.38
CA TYR A 157 5.89 -21.90 5.02
C TYR A 157 7.17 -21.28 4.43
N PHE A 158 7.21 -21.15 3.11
CA PHE A 158 8.11 -20.18 2.50
C PHE A 158 7.59 -18.77 2.81
N SER A 159 8.16 -18.17 3.84
CA SER A 159 7.49 -17.13 4.62
C SER A 159 7.95 -15.70 4.32
N MET A 160 7.01 -14.78 4.44
CA MET A 160 7.27 -13.35 4.38
C MET A 160 6.49 -12.63 5.46
N THR A 161 7.07 -11.56 6.00
CA THR A 161 6.35 -10.63 6.89
C THR A 161 6.85 -9.21 6.70
N ASP A 162 6.19 -8.28 7.37
CA ASP A 162 6.41 -6.84 7.28
C ASP A 162 7.30 -6.33 8.41
N PHE A 163 8.27 -5.51 8.02
CA PHE A 163 8.98 -4.60 8.90
C PHE A 163 8.64 -3.16 8.51
N VAL A 164 7.80 -2.51 9.30
CA VAL A 164 7.44 -1.09 9.15
C VAL A 164 8.61 -0.25 9.62
N LEU A 165 9.30 0.48 8.73
CA LEU A 165 10.51 1.22 9.12
C LEU A 165 10.20 2.60 9.70
N ASN A 166 9.25 3.31 9.09
CA ASN A 166 9.15 4.76 9.25
C ASN A 166 8.49 5.20 10.56
N HIS A 167 7.53 4.45 11.08
CA HIS A 167 6.65 4.93 12.13
C HIS A 167 6.23 3.80 13.09
N VAL A 168 5.71 4.20 14.24
CA VAL A 168 5.03 3.35 15.22
C VAL A 168 3.73 4.01 15.65
N ASP A 169 2.87 3.26 16.32
CA ASP A 169 1.64 3.81 16.87
C ASP A 169 1.91 4.79 18.03
N ILE A 170 1.02 5.78 18.21
CA ILE A 170 1.11 6.77 19.29
C ILE A 170 1.08 6.15 20.71
N ASP A 171 0.54 4.95 20.92
CA ASP A 171 0.61 4.25 22.20
C ASP A 171 1.96 3.56 22.44
N ASN A 172 2.92 3.70 21.51
CA ASN A 172 4.27 3.20 21.71
C ASN A 172 4.85 3.70 23.05
N PRO A 173 5.46 2.81 23.87
CA PRO A 173 5.93 3.18 25.20
C PRO A 173 6.92 4.36 25.24
N LYS A 174 7.71 4.57 24.18
CA LYS A 174 8.63 5.72 24.09
C LYS A 174 7.87 7.01 23.81
N PHE A 175 6.90 6.99 22.91
CA PHE A 175 6.10 8.19 22.64
C PHE A 175 5.25 8.58 23.84
N GLN A 176 4.61 7.60 24.49
CA GLN A 176 3.90 7.81 25.75
C GLN A 176 4.83 8.32 26.86
N SER A 177 6.06 7.81 26.95
CA SER A 177 7.05 8.34 27.90
C SER A 177 7.37 9.81 27.64
N TYR A 178 7.48 10.22 26.36
CA TYR A 178 7.69 11.62 25.98
C TYR A 178 6.49 12.50 26.36
N LEU A 179 5.27 12.07 26.04
CA LEU A 179 4.06 12.78 26.45
C LEU A 179 3.94 12.86 27.98
N ASN A 180 4.47 11.89 28.72
CA ASN A 180 4.52 11.91 30.19
C ASN A 180 5.71 12.70 30.79
N GLY A 181 6.39 13.53 29.99
CA GLY A 181 7.38 14.49 30.46
C GLY A 181 8.84 14.01 30.40
N ASN A 182 9.12 12.84 29.82
CA ASN A 182 10.50 12.41 29.55
C ASN A 182 10.98 12.96 28.21
N ASP A 183 11.51 14.18 28.20
CA ASP A 183 11.97 14.85 26.98
C ASP A 183 13.01 14.02 26.20
N ALA A 184 13.85 13.27 26.91
CA ALA A 184 14.81 12.36 26.29
C ALA A 184 14.15 11.23 25.48
N ALA A 185 12.90 10.84 25.75
CA ALA A 185 12.18 9.90 24.89
C ALA A 185 11.71 10.54 23.58
N GLY A 186 11.60 11.88 23.55
CA GLY A 186 11.23 12.65 22.36
C GLY A 186 12.23 12.51 21.22
N ASP A 187 13.53 12.30 21.51
CA ASP A 187 14.55 12.10 20.46
C ASP A 187 14.27 10.87 19.58
N CYS A 188 13.41 9.93 19.99
CA CYS A 188 12.98 8.83 19.14
C CYS A 188 12.10 9.28 17.96
N PHE A 189 11.56 10.51 17.98
CA PHE A 189 10.50 10.99 17.09
C PHE A 189 10.77 12.41 16.60
N PHE A 190 10.13 12.80 15.50
CA PHE A 190 10.15 14.18 15.03
C PHE A 190 9.04 14.97 15.73
N VAL A 191 9.36 15.51 16.90
CA VAL A 191 8.46 16.31 17.75
C VAL A 191 8.96 17.74 17.89
N PHE A 192 8.04 18.70 17.93
CA PHE A 192 8.33 20.13 18.02
C PHE A 192 7.40 20.79 19.03
N THR A 193 7.92 21.72 19.83
CA THR A 193 7.10 22.72 20.51
C THR A 193 6.38 23.59 19.47
N GLU A 194 5.30 24.27 19.86
CA GLU A 194 4.60 25.16 18.93
C GLU A 194 5.52 26.28 18.40
N ALA A 195 6.41 26.82 19.24
CA ALA A 195 7.37 27.85 18.82
C ALA A 195 8.35 27.34 17.76
N GLU A 196 8.93 26.15 17.95
CA GLU A 196 9.83 25.53 16.97
C GLU A 196 9.10 25.20 15.67
N TYR A 197 7.87 24.69 15.76
CA TYR A 197 7.07 24.41 14.57
C TYR A 197 6.80 25.68 13.76
N GLN A 198 6.36 26.76 14.40
CA GLN A 198 6.08 28.03 13.71
C GLN A 198 7.34 28.62 13.08
N GLN A 199 8.49 28.53 13.76
CA GLN A 199 9.76 28.95 13.20
C GLN A 199 10.10 28.18 11.92
N ARG A 200 9.99 26.84 11.95
CA ARG A 200 10.25 25.98 10.78
C ARG A 200 9.27 26.23 9.65
N LEU A 201 7.99 26.37 9.99
CA LEU A 201 6.95 26.70 9.03
C LEU A 201 7.26 28.04 8.33
N SER A 202 7.67 29.07 9.08
CA SER A 202 8.05 30.38 8.51
C SER A 202 9.30 30.33 7.61
N ASN A 203 10.18 29.35 7.84
CA ASN A 203 11.39 29.12 7.05
C ASN A 203 11.12 28.33 5.76
N GLY A 204 9.88 27.87 5.53
CA GLY A 204 9.51 27.01 4.40
C GLY A 204 10.08 25.59 4.52
N ASP A 205 10.40 25.13 5.73
CA ASP A 205 11.07 23.84 5.95
C ASP A 205 10.22 22.64 5.46
N PHE A 206 8.90 22.80 5.41
CA PHE A 206 7.94 21.75 5.12
C PHE A 206 7.34 21.82 3.70
N ASP A 207 7.64 22.86 2.92
CA ASP A 207 6.94 23.20 1.67
C ASP A 207 7.08 22.12 0.58
N GLN A 208 8.19 21.37 0.61
CA GLN A 208 8.51 20.38 -0.41
C GLN A 208 8.18 18.95 -0.01
N ILE A 209 7.73 18.70 1.23
CA ILE A 209 7.53 17.34 1.74
C ILE A 209 6.47 16.61 0.91
N PHE A 210 6.82 15.41 0.44
CA PHE A 210 5.88 14.54 -0.26
C PHE A 210 4.82 14.01 0.71
N ARG A 211 3.54 14.17 0.35
CA ARG A 211 2.41 13.79 1.19
C ARG A 211 1.66 12.63 0.53
N PRO A 212 1.76 11.40 1.08
CA PRO A 212 1.04 10.25 0.52
C PRO A 212 -0.47 10.32 0.80
N ARG A 213 -0.90 11.15 1.77
CA ARG A 213 -2.28 11.30 2.21
C ARG A 213 -2.68 12.79 2.27
N PRO A 214 -3.98 13.11 2.11
CA PRO A 214 -4.47 14.49 2.14
C PRO A 214 -4.49 15.10 3.56
N PHE A 215 -4.37 14.29 4.62
CA PHE A 215 -4.43 14.74 6.03
C PHE A 215 -3.23 15.61 6.43
N PRO A 216 -3.35 16.47 7.47
CA PRO A 216 -2.25 17.29 7.95
C PRO A 216 -0.98 16.48 8.25
N LEU A 217 0.17 17.04 7.88
CA LEU A 217 1.47 16.38 8.02
C LEU A 217 1.91 16.20 9.49
N PHE A 218 1.46 17.10 10.36
CA PHE A 218 1.79 17.09 11.79
C PHE A 218 0.54 16.95 12.62
N THR A 219 0.61 16.10 13.63
CA THR A 219 -0.47 15.90 14.60
C THR A 219 -0.20 16.64 15.90
N ILE A 220 -1.21 17.36 16.41
CA ILE A 220 -1.13 18.07 17.69
C ILE A 220 -1.44 17.11 18.84
N PHE A 221 -0.49 17.00 19.78
CA PHE A 221 -0.66 16.24 21.03
C PHE A 221 -0.47 17.16 22.23
N ARG A 222 -0.87 16.69 23.41
CA ARG A 222 -0.61 17.37 24.68
C ARG A 222 0.28 16.51 25.56
N LYS A 223 1.32 17.14 26.11
CA LYS A 223 2.10 16.54 27.20
C LYS A 223 1.27 16.53 28.48
N THR A 224 1.63 15.67 29.42
CA THR A 224 1.09 15.72 30.77
C THR A 224 1.50 17.04 31.43
N PRO A 225 0.58 17.75 32.12
CA PRO A 225 0.90 18.97 32.84
C PRO A 225 2.11 18.78 33.78
N THR A 226 2.99 19.78 33.83
CA THR A 226 4.18 19.75 34.70
C THR A 226 3.83 19.84 36.17
N GLU A 227 2.76 20.57 36.51
CA GLU A 227 2.28 20.66 37.88
C GLU A 227 1.48 19.42 38.30
N ASN A 228 1.96 18.74 39.35
CA ASN A 228 1.35 17.53 39.92
C ASN A 228 -0.16 17.65 40.22
N ARG A 229 -0.66 18.84 40.60
CA ARG A 229 -2.08 19.06 40.89
C ARG A 229 -2.98 18.93 39.67
N PHE A 230 -2.47 19.20 38.47
CA PHE A 230 -3.19 19.06 37.20
C PHE A 230 -2.86 17.73 36.51
N ALA A 231 -1.62 17.25 36.62
CA ALA A 231 -1.19 15.95 36.08
C ALA A 231 -2.05 14.78 36.57
N ARG A 232 -2.46 14.79 37.85
CA ARG A 232 -3.29 13.74 38.46
C ARG A 232 -4.78 13.81 38.10
N LYS A 233 -5.22 14.87 37.41
CA LYS A 233 -6.62 15.04 37.02
C LYS A 233 -6.87 14.37 35.68
N ASN A 234 -8.01 13.69 35.56
CA ASN A 234 -8.53 13.31 34.25
C ASN A 234 -8.97 14.56 33.45
N PHE A 235 -9.35 14.37 32.19
CA PHE A 235 -9.74 15.47 31.31
C PHE A 235 -10.86 16.36 31.90
N SER A 236 -11.94 15.76 32.38
CA SER A 236 -13.05 16.50 33.04
C SER A 236 -12.58 17.30 34.26
N GLY A 237 -11.68 16.74 35.08
CA GLY A 237 -11.08 17.45 36.21
C GLY A 237 -10.26 18.66 35.78
N ARG A 238 -9.60 18.60 34.62
CA ARG A 238 -8.86 19.73 34.04
C ARG A 238 -9.79 20.80 33.46
N VAL A 239 -10.86 20.39 32.77
CA VAL A 239 -11.93 21.29 32.33
C VAL A 239 -12.52 22.07 33.51
N ASN A 240 -12.82 21.39 34.61
CA ASN A 240 -13.31 22.03 35.84
C ASN A 240 -12.27 22.96 36.49
N ALA A 241 -10.98 22.65 36.39
CA ALA A 241 -9.94 23.54 36.87
C ALA A 241 -9.86 24.82 36.03
N MET A 242 -9.94 24.70 34.70
CA MET A 242 -10.00 25.84 33.79
C MET A 242 -11.26 26.70 34.03
N ASN A 243 -12.42 26.07 34.27
CA ASN A 243 -13.65 26.79 34.63
C ASN A 243 -13.47 27.67 35.87
N LYS A 244 -12.71 27.21 36.88
CA LYS A 244 -12.42 28.01 38.07
C LYS A 244 -11.55 29.24 37.78
N CYS A 245 -10.66 29.16 36.79
CA CYS A 245 -9.89 30.32 36.33
C CYS A 245 -10.77 31.31 35.55
N LEU A 246 -11.70 30.81 34.75
CA LEU A 246 -12.61 31.58 33.89
C LEU A 246 -13.87 32.11 34.60
N ALA A 247 -13.81 32.30 35.93
CA ALA A 247 -14.96 32.53 36.81
C ALA A 247 -15.96 31.34 36.84
N PRO A 248 -16.06 30.59 37.96
CA PRO A 248 -16.85 29.37 38.03
C PRO A 248 -18.28 29.52 37.51
N GLY A 249 -18.66 28.67 36.56
CA GLY A 249 -20.02 28.60 36.02
C GLY A 249 -20.34 29.64 34.94
N ARG A 250 -19.39 30.48 34.56
CA ARG A 250 -19.57 31.46 33.48
C ARG A 250 -19.63 30.79 32.11
N LEU A 251 -18.70 29.88 31.81
CA LEU A 251 -18.74 29.08 30.58
C LEU A 251 -19.20 27.65 30.90
N PRO A 252 -20.08 27.07 30.06
CA PRO A 252 -20.37 25.65 30.10
C PRO A 252 -19.10 24.80 29.93
N VAL A 253 -19.08 23.63 30.55
CA VAL A 253 -17.92 22.74 30.51
C VAL A 253 -17.65 22.21 29.10
N GLU A 254 -18.69 22.10 28.28
CA GLU A 254 -18.65 21.69 26.87
C GLU A 254 -17.92 22.74 26.02
N VAL A 255 -18.15 24.04 26.29
CA VAL A 255 -17.43 25.14 25.63
C VAL A 255 -15.95 25.11 26.03
N ILE A 256 -15.64 24.93 27.32
CA ILE A 256 -14.27 24.85 27.81
C ILE A 256 -13.54 23.62 27.23
N ALA A 257 -14.22 22.47 27.16
CA ALA A 257 -13.70 21.26 26.56
C ALA A 257 -13.38 21.49 25.07
N LEU A 258 -14.30 22.11 24.31
CA LEU A 258 -14.07 22.44 22.90
C LEU A 258 -12.88 23.40 22.73
N LEU A 259 -12.76 24.42 23.59
CA LEU A 259 -11.62 25.36 23.59
C LEU A 259 -10.28 24.65 23.82
N SER A 260 -10.24 23.57 24.60
CA SER A 260 -9.01 22.79 24.87
C SER A 260 -8.50 22.00 23.65
N ILE A 261 -9.38 21.74 22.68
CA ILE A 261 -9.03 21.08 21.40
C ILE A 261 -9.15 22.04 20.21
N PHE A 262 -9.27 23.35 20.48
CA PHE A 262 -9.51 24.38 19.46
C PHE A 262 -8.50 24.31 18.31
N ASN A 263 -7.21 24.19 18.63
CA ASN A 263 -6.15 24.13 17.63
C ASN A 263 -6.22 22.85 16.79
N LYS A 264 -6.72 21.73 17.33
CA LYS A 264 -6.91 20.52 16.54
C LYS A 264 -7.98 20.73 15.47
N ILE A 265 -9.14 21.22 15.88
CA ILE A 265 -10.28 21.49 14.98
C ILE A 265 -9.91 22.56 13.93
N LYS A 266 -9.27 23.65 14.35
CA LYS A 266 -8.86 24.75 13.46
C LYS A 266 -7.89 24.28 12.36
N ASN A 267 -6.95 23.40 12.70
CA ASN A 267 -5.90 22.95 11.78
C ASN A 267 -6.28 21.67 11.02
N ASP A 268 -7.58 21.38 10.90
CA ASP A 268 -8.13 20.22 10.18
C ASP A 268 -7.48 18.88 10.62
N GLN A 269 -7.14 18.77 11.90
CA GLN A 269 -6.49 17.58 12.46
C GLN A 269 -7.50 16.43 12.51
N MET A 270 -7.07 15.25 12.09
CA MET A 270 -7.81 14.04 12.44
C MET A 270 -7.79 13.86 13.96
N LEU A 271 -8.96 13.56 14.52
CA LEU A 271 -9.17 13.58 15.96
C LEU A 271 -9.21 12.17 16.53
N LEU A 272 -8.76 12.04 17.78
CA LEU A 272 -8.97 10.81 18.55
C LEU A 272 -10.43 10.75 19.03
N GLU A 273 -10.92 9.56 19.37
CA GLU A 273 -12.31 9.37 19.82
C GLU A 273 -12.70 10.28 21.00
N ASN A 274 -11.77 10.50 21.94
CA ASN A 274 -11.99 11.41 23.07
C ASN A 274 -12.14 12.87 22.64
N ASP A 275 -11.39 13.31 21.63
CA ASP A 275 -11.50 14.67 21.09
C ASP A 275 -12.85 14.82 20.37
N TYR A 276 -13.26 13.82 19.59
CA TYR A 276 -14.58 13.81 18.96
C TYR A 276 -15.73 13.89 19.97
N SER A 277 -15.62 13.19 21.10
CA SER A 277 -16.63 13.25 22.16
C SER A 277 -16.84 14.68 22.67
N CYS A 278 -15.79 15.51 22.69
CA CYS A 278 -15.90 16.92 23.05
C CYS A 278 -16.74 17.71 22.03
N ILE A 279 -16.61 17.39 20.74
CA ILE A 279 -17.42 18.01 19.68
C ILE A 279 -18.88 17.57 19.83
N THR A 280 -19.14 16.26 19.98
CA THR A 280 -20.50 15.75 20.14
C THR A 280 -21.22 16.39 21.33
N GLN A 281 -20.59 16.43 22.50
CA GLN A 281 -21.16 17.07 23.70
C GLN A 281 -21.41 18.57 23.50
N PHE A 282 -20.52 19.26 22.79
CA PHE A 282 -20.72 20.67 22.44
C PHE A 282 -21.90 20.88 21.50
N ILE A 283 -22.10 20.00 20.51
CA ILE A 283 -23.24 20.05 19.60
C ILE A 283 -24.55 19.86 20.38
N GLU A 284 -24.61 18.84 21.25
CA GLU A 284 -25.77 18.60 22.12
C GLU A 284 -26.07 19.82 23.02
N TYR A 285 -25.03 20.44 23.58
CA TYR A 285 -25.16 21.69 24.33
C TYR A 285 -25.79 22.80 23.48
N LEU A 286 -25.30 23.03 22.26
CA LEU A 286 -25.83 24.07 21.37
C LEU A 286 -27.31 23.85 21.07
N GLU A 287 -27.69 22.61 20.75
CA GLU A 287 -29.07 22.24 20.39
C GLU A 287 -30.04 22.40 21.56
N GLN A 288 -29.59 22.14 22.79
CA GLN A 288 -30.45 22.18 23.97
C GLN A 288 -30.52 23.56 24.65
N HIS A 289 -29.45 24.36 24.55
CA HIS A 289 -29.28 25.55 25.40
C HIS A 289 -29.07 26.86 24.64
N THR A 290 -28.95 26.83 23.30
CA THR A 290 -28.67 28.04 22.50
C THR A 290 -29.56 28.12 21.26
N THR A 291 -29.60 29.29 20.62
CA THR A 291 -30.21 29.47 19.29
C THR A 291 -29.19 29.33 18.15
N ILE A 292 -27.94 29.01 18.48
CA ILE A 292 -26.82 28.98 17.54
C ILE A 292 -26.83 27.64 16.82
N THR A 293 -26.76 27.69 15.50
CA THR A 293 -26.82 26.48 14.68
C THR A 293 -25.43 25.88 14.48
N LEU A 294 -25.33 24.55 14.43
CA LEU A 294 -24.08 23.86 14.08
C LEU A 294 -23.42 24.41 12.80
N LYS A 295 -24.25 24.66 11.79
CA LYS A 295 -23.84 25.20 10.48
C LYS A 295 -23.35 26.64 10.53
N SER A 296 -23.57 27.41 11.62
CA SER A 296 -22.98 28.74 11.73
C SER A 296 -21.53 28.70 12.21
N LEU A 297 -21.11 27.64 12.91
CA LEU A 297 -19.77 27.53 13.48
C LEU A 297 -18.85 26.59 12.68
N PHE A 298 -19.39 25.51 12.14
CA PHE A 298 -18.59 24.46 11.50
C PHE A 298 -18.88 24.30 10.00
N THR A 299 -17.89 23.75 9.31
CA THR A 299 -18.00 23.10 8.01
C THR A 299 -17.41 21.69 8.11
N LEU A 300 -17.61 20.87 7.08
CA LEU A 300 -16.99 19.55 7.01
C LEU A 300 -15.59 19.67 6.40
N SER A 301 -14.64 18.93 6.96
CA SER A 301 -13.34 18.71 6.33
C SER A 301 -13.52 18.06 4.97
N LYS A 302 -12.71 18.51 4.01
CA LYS A 302 -12.59 17.87 2.68
C LYS A 302 -11.42 16.89 2.62
N THR A 303 -10.61 16.82 3.67
CA THR A 303 -9.34 16.08 3.67
C THR A 303 -9.37 14.87 4.58
N GLN A 304 -10.21 14.83 5.61
CA GLN A 304 -10.26 13.75 6.60
C GLN A 304 -11.11 12.56 6.15
N GLU A 305 -10.58 11.34 6.34
CA GLU A 305 -11.26 10.07 6.15
C GLU A 305 -11.46 9.45 7.54
N THR A 306 -12.61 9.72 8.17
CA THR A 306 -12.86 9.30 9.56
C THR A 306 -14.23 8.66 9.70
N ARG A 307 -14.35 7.71 10.65
CA ARG A 307 -15.65 7.11 11.02
C ARG A 307 -16.66 8.15 11.49
N GLN A 308 -16.19 9.19 12.15
CA GLN A 308 -17.01 10.28 12.69
C GLN A 308 -17.07 11.46 11.72
N THR A 309 -18.10 12.30 11.86
CA THR A 309 -18.26 13.51 11.03
C THR A 309 -17.11 14.50 11.29
N PRO A 310 -16.27 14.83 10.30
CA PRO A 310 -15.06 15.61 10.52
C PRO A 310 -15.35 17.11 10.51
N TYR A 311 -15.92 17.62 11.61
CA TYR A 311 -16.20 19.04 11.77
C TYR A 311 -14.91 19.86 11.93
N ILE A 312 -14.79 20.92 11.14
CA ILE A 312 -13.77 21.96 11.27
C ILE A 312 -14.45 23.32 11.41
N PHE A 313 -13.80 24.26 12.08
CA PHE A 313 -14.34 25.61 12.23
C PHE A 313 -14.45 26.31 10.86
N LYS A 314 -15.46 27.18 10.71
CA LYS A 314 -15.52 28.09 9.56
C LYS A 314 -14.34 29.05 9.54
N GLU A 315 -13.98 29.51 8.34
CA GLU A 315 -12.77 30.33 8.10
C GLU A 315 -12.67 31.62 8.92
N PHE A 316 -13.80 32.17 9.38
CA PHE A 316 -13.83 33.37 10.22
C PHE A 316 -13.48 33.10 11.70
N ILE A 317 -13.53 31.85 12.16
CA ILE A 317 -13.18 31.46 13.53
C ILE A 317 -11.69 31.07 13.56
N LYS A 318 -10.81 32.05 13.77
CA LYS A 318 -9.34 31.86 13.71
C LYS A 318 -8.71 31.74 15.10
N THR A 319 -9.38 32.30 16.10
CA THR A 319 -8.92 32.36 17.49
C THR A 319 -10.01 31.88 18.45
N LYS A 320 -9.61 31.53 19.68
CA LYS A 320 -10.56 31.19 20.76
C LYS A 320 -11.55 32.34 21.02
N LYS A 321 -11.08 33.59 20.87
CA LYS A 321 -11.92 34.79 20.94
C LYS A 321 -13.01 34.80 19.87
N ASP A 322 -12.67 34.51 18.61
CA ASP A 322 -13.65 34.52 17.52
C ASP A 322 -14.76 33.49 17.76
N LEU A 323 -14.42 32.33 18.34
CA LEU A 323 -15.40 31.32 18.73
C LEU A 323 -16.33 31.84 19.84
N LEU A 324 -15.78 32.48 20.87
CA LEU A 324 -16.58 33.06 21.95
C LEU A 324 -17.53 34.17 21.44
N ILE A 325 -17.07 35.03 20.53
CA ILE A 325 -17.92 36.03 19.86
C ILE A 325 -19.03 35.33 19.05
N ALA A 326 -18.67 34.30 18.29
CA ALA A 326 -19.64 33.51 17.53
C ALA A 326 -20.67 32.78 18.42
N LEU A 327 -20.34 32.58 19.70
CA LEU A 327 -21.21 32.04 20.74
C LEU A 327 -22.08 33.10 21.45
N GLY A 328 -21.95 34.38 21.08
CA GLY A 328 -22.78 35.47 21.57
C GLY A 328 -22.12 36.39 22.60
N ASP A 329 -20.83 36.17 22.94
CA ASP A 329 -20.10 37.11 23.79
C ASP A 329 -19.83 38.43 23.05
N ASP A 330 -19.85 39.55 23.78
CA ASP A 330 -19.29 40.80 23.27
C ASP A 330 -17.75 40.72 23.16
N ILE A 331 -17.15 41.66 22.43
CA ILE A 331 -15.72 41.65 22.10
C ILE A 331 -14.84 41.71 23.36
N GLU A 332 -15.19 42.53 24.34
CA GLU A 332 -14.38 42.74 25.55
C GLU A 332 -14.43 41.51 26.45
N THR A 333 -15.62 40.95 26.63
CA THR A 333 -15.85 39.69 27.32
C THR A 333 -15.05 38.56 26.64
N ALA A 334 -15.23 38.34 25.33
CA ALA A 334 -14.52 37.29 24.60
C ALA A 334 -13.00 37.44 24.67
N GLN A 335 -12.48 38.68 24.60
CA GLN A 335 -11.06 38.98 24.72
C GLN A 335 -10.52 38.63 26.12
N THR A 336 -11.26 38.96 27.18
CA THR A 336 -10.86 38.69 28.55
C THR A 336 -10.75 37.19 28.81
N TYR A 337 -11.78 36.42 28.45
CA TYR A 337 -11.81 34.99 28.74
C TYR A 337 -10.91 34.17 27.83
N SER A 338 -10.73 34.57 26.56
CA SER A 338 -9.73 33.93 25.71
C SER A 338 -8.31 34.14 26.24
N ALA A 339 -7.97 35.34 26.71
CA ALA A 339 -6.67 35.61 27.34
C ALA A 339 -6.45 34.76 28.60
N ILE A 340 -7.43 34.70 29.51
CA ILE A 340 -7.35 33.86 30.71
C ILE A 340 -7.17 32.38 30.32
N PHE A 341 -7.91 31.90 29.31
CA PHE A 341 -7.76 30.52 28.84
C PHE A 341 -6.34 30.29 28.34
N GLU A 342 -5.83 31.15 27.46
CA GLU A 342 -4.50 31.02 26.84
C GLU A 342 -3.37 31.08 27.87
N GLU A 343 -3.45 31.95 28.88
CA GLU A 343 -2.49 32.04 29.99
C GLU A 343 -2.44 30.76 30.84
N ASN A 344 -3.56 30.04 30.96
CA ASN A 344 -3.68 28.85 31.80
C ASN A 344 -3.68 27.52 31.02
N ASP A 345 -3.69 27.56 29.69
CA ASP A 345 -3.93 26.39 28.82
C ASP A 345 -2.86 25.31 29.04
N ALA A 346 -1.59 25.66 28.77
CA ALA A 346 -0.48 24.74 28.91
C ALA A 346 -0.28 24.27 30.36
N LEU A 347 -0.60 25.12 31.35
CA LEU A 347 -0.50 24.80 32.76
C LEU A 347 -1.52 23.72 33.17
N ILE A 348 -2.77 23.87 32.73
CA ILE A 348 -3.89 23.03 33.16
C ILE A 348 -4.00 21.78 32.30
N PHE A 349 -3.96 21.93 30.98
CA PHE A 349 -4.17 20.87 30.00
C PHE A 349 -2.86 20.23 29.53
N GLY A 350 -1.73 20.87 29.79
CA GLY A 350 -0.42 20.46 29.31
C GLY A 350 -0.05 21.15 28.01
N GLU A 351 1.26 21.30 27.80
CA GLU A 351 1.83 21.93 26.61
C GLU A 351 1.41 21.19 25.33
N GLU A 352 1.00 21.94 24.31
CA GLU A 352 0.78 21.41 22.96
C GLU A 352 2.13 21.22 22.25
N ILE A 353 2.30 20.04 21.66
CA ILE A 353 3.43 19.70 20.79
C ILE A 353 2.90 19.22 19.44
N ARG A 354 3.75 19.27 18.42
CA ARG A 354 3.48 18.74 17.09
C ARG A 354 4.41 17.59 16.79
N ALA A 355 3.84 16.42 16.50
CA ALA A 355 4.59 15.26 16.05
C ALA A 355 4.39 15.08 14.54
N LEU A 356 5.46 14.73 13.82
CA LEU A 356 5.36 14.34 12.42
C LEU A 356 4.62 13.00 12.30
N THR A 357 3.59 12.99 11.46
CA THR A 357 2.70 11.83 11.26
C THR A 357 2.39 11.69 9.78
N THR A 358 3.33 11.12 9.02
CA THR A 358 3.31 11.12 7.54
C THR A 358 2.08 10.40 6.95
N PHE A 359 1.60 9.36 7.64
CA PHE A 359 0.57 8.45 7.13
C PHE A 359 -0.81 8.69 7.78
N SER A 360 -0.88 8.74 9.11
CA SER A 360 -2.11 9.04 9.85
C SER A 360 -1.81 9.62 11.23
N HIS A 361 -2.81 10.23 11.85
CA HIS A 361 -2.73 10.85 13.18
C HIS A 361 -2.36 9.90 14.33
N VAL A 362 -2.36 8.59 14.09
CA VAL A 362 -1.93 7.58 15.06
C VAL A 362 -0.56 6.98 14.76
N GLN A 363 0.07 7.34 13.64
CA GLN A 363 1.38 6.83 13.20
C GLN A 363 2.45 7.91 13.36
N VAL A 364 3.22 7.86 14.44
CA VAL A 364 4.30 8.83 14.71
C VAL A 364 5.61 8.40 14.05
N ASP A 365 6.20 9.31 13.27
CA ASP A 365 7.44 9.08 12.53
C ASP A 365 8.67 8.99 13.45
N LEU A 366 9.51 7.99 13.20
CA LEU A 366 10.78 7.79 13.89
C LEU A 366 11.82 8.79 13.44
N ASN A 367 12.62 9.25 14.39
CA ASN A 367 13.71 10.17 14.13
C ASN A 367 15.04 9.45 13.90
N THR A 368 15.29 9.09 12.65
CA THR A 368 16.52 8.44 12.20
C THR A 368 17.75 9.36 12.16
N SER A 369 17.62 10.65 12.50
CA SER A 369 18.78 11.53 12.68
C SER A 369 19.34 11.52 14.11
N THR A 370 18.76 10.72 15.02
CA THR A 370 19.23 10.60 16.40
C THR A 370 19.66 9.17 16.73
N PHE A 371 20.55 9.04 17.71
CA PHE A 371 20.94 7.74 18.24
C PHE A 371 19.73 6.96 18.79
N LYS A 372 18.77 7.62 19.45
CA LYS A 372 17.63 6.93 20.08
C LYS A 372 16.65 6.38 19.06
N GLY A 373 16.35 7.13 17.99
CA GLY A 373 15.49 6.63 16.92
C GLY A 373 16.14 5.48 16.14
N LEU A 374 17.43 5.60 15.77
CA LEU A 374 18.17 4.52 15.11
C LEU A 374 18.31 3.28 16.01
N LYS A 375 18.54 3.48 17.31
CA LYS A 375 18.60 2.38 18.29
C LYS A 375 17.26 1.63 18.33
N MET A 376 16.14 2.34 18.31
CA MET A 376 14.82 1.71 18.30
C MET A 376 14.60 0.89 17.02
N LEU A 377 15.00 1.45 15.86
CA LEU A 377 14.98 0.72 14.59
C LEU A 377 15.84 -0.55 14.63
N ALA A 378 17.04 -0.48 15.21
CA ALA A 378 17.94 -1.62 15.37
C ALA A 378 17.35 -2.72 16.27
N ASP A 379 16.68 -2.32 17.36
CA ASP A 379 16.04 -3.23 18.30
C ASP A 379 14.86 -3.98 17.66
N ASP A 380 14.02 -3.26 16.92
CA ASP A 380 12.87 -3.87 16.24
C ASP A 380 13.34 -4.79 15.10
N PHE A 381 14.32 -4.37 14.32
CA PHE A 381 14.88 -5.19 13.24
C PHE A 381 15.55 -6.47 13.77
N ALA A 382 16.21 -6.40 14.92
CA ALA A 382 16.89 -7.53 15.54
C ALA A 382 15.94 -8.71 15.80
N TRP A 383 14.68 -8.45 16.17
CA TRP A 383 13.70 -9.50 16.42
C TRP A 383 13.45 -10.37 15.18
N TYR A 384 13.21 -9.75 14.02
CA TYR A 384 13.02 -10.47 12.75
C TYR A 384 14.24 -11.31 12.36
N LEU A 385 15.46 -10.80 12.59
CA LEU A 385 16.69 -11.53 12.29
C LEU A 385 16.89 -12.79 13.14
N THR A 386 16.18 -12.95 14.26
CA THR A 386 16.26 -14.17 15.08
C THR A 386 15.44 -15.34 14.54
N MET A 387 14.52 -15.09 13.60
CA MET A 387 13.55 -16.08 13.10
C MET A 387 14.05 -16.85 11.87
N ASP A 388 13.43 -18.00 11.61
CA ASP A 388 13.59 -18.73 10.33
C ASP A 388 12.66 -18.13 9.26
N LEU A 389 13.04 -16.98 8.71
CA LEU A 389 12.26 -16.21 7.75
C LEU A 389 12.88 -16.26 6.33
N ASN A 390 12.05 -16.33 5.29
CA ASN A 390 12.53 -16.33 3.90
C ASN A 390 12.58 -14.94 3.26
N MET A 391 11.61 -14.08 3.54
CA MET A 391 11.52 -12.75 2.94
C MET A 391 11.06 -11.72 3.99
N LEU A 392 11.53 -10.48 3.86
CA LEU A 392 11.10 -9.38 4.72
C LEU A 392 10.68 -8.19 3.87
N ARG A 393 9.40 -7.79 3.96
CA ARG A 393 8.88 -6.58 3.33
C ARG A 393 9.35 -5.37 4.12
N LEU A 394 10.04 -4.46 3.46
CA LEU A 394 10.48 -3.19 4.04
C LEU A 394 9.44 -2.12 3.71
N ASP A 395 8.51 -1.91 4.64
CA ASP A 395 7.40 -0.98 4.47
C ASP A 395 7.82 0.46 4.79
N ALA A 396 7.30 1.41 4.00
CA ALA A 396 7.54 2.85 4.13
C ALA A 396 9.03 3.24 4.16
N ALA A 397 9.92 2.42 3.59
CA ALA A 397 11.37 2.61 3.63
C ALA A 397 11.80 3.97 3.04
N ASN A 398 11.16 4.40 1.96
CA ASN A 398 11.44 5.68 1.29
C ASN A 398 11.20 6.91 2.17
N PHE A 399 10.47 6.77 3.27
CA PHE A 399 10.21 7.86 4.22
C PHE A 399 11.17 7.85 5.40
N ALA A 400 12.05 6.86 5.55
CA ALA A 400 12.83 6.65 6.76
C ALA A 400 13.71 7.85 7.17
N PHE A 401 14.11 8.73 6.24
CA PHE A 401 14.90 9.94 6.53
C PHE A 401 14.15 11.22 6.17
N LYS A 402 14.34 12.25 6.99
CA LYS A 402 13.77 13.59 6.77
C LYS A 402 14.90 14.60 6.60
N ARG A 403 14.78 15.43 5.56
CA ARG A 403 15.61 16.60 5.32
C ARG A 403 14.72 17.75 4.90
N TRP A 404 14.64 18.77 5.75
CA TRP A 404 13.79 19.92 5.51
C TRP A 404 14.11 20.58 4.17
N LYS A 405 13.09 21.16 3.52
CA LYS A 405 13.18 21.74 2.16
C LYS A 405 13.46 20.72 1.04
N THR A 406 13.15 19.44 1.28
CA THR A 406 13.16 18.38 0.26
C THR A 406 11.86 17.57 0.33
N SER A 407 11.69 16.61 -0.59
CA SER A 407 10.55 15.69 -0.57
C SER A 407 10.46 14.83 0.69
N CYS A 408 11.57 14.61 1.41
CA CYS A 408 11.67 13.58 2.46
C CYS A 408 11.20 12.18 1.99
N PHE A 409 11.29 11.92 0.69
CA PHE A 409 10.89 10.67 0.05
C PHE A 409 11.98 10.22 -0.92
N GLY A 410 12.48 9.00 -0.73
CA GLY A 410 13.53 8.42 -1.58
C GLY A 410 14.86 9.16 -1.49
N LEU A 411 15.19 9.73 -0.33
CA LEU A 411 16.44 10.46 -0.12
C LEU A 411 17.67 9.51 -0.25
N PRO A 412 18.85 9.99 -0.69
CA PRO A 412 20.07 9.18 -0.77
C PRO A 412 20.41 8.41 0.51
N GLU A 413 20.12 8.99 1.67
CA GLU A 413 20.29 8.42 3.01
C GLU A 413 19.51 7.10 3.18
N VAL A 414 18.34 6.97 2.53
CA VAL A 414 17.55 5.73 2.51
C VAL A 414 18.35 4.61 1.88
N ASN A 415 19.03 4.86 0.76
CA ASN A 415 19.83 3.83 0.08
C ASN A 415 20.99 3.32 0.96
N LEU A 416 21.59 4.19 1.77
CA LEU A 416 22.64 3.82 2.72
C LEU A 416 22.08 2.97 3.87
N LEU A 417 20.94 3.34 4.44
CA LEU A 417 20.27 2.52 5.45
C LEU A 417 19.86 1.16 4.89
N MET A 418 19.33 1.11 3.66
CA MET A 418 19.00 -0.15 2.99
C MET A 418 20.23 -1.05 2.89
N LYS A 419 21.39 -0.51 2.46
CA LYS A 419 22.67 -1.25 2.43
C LYS A 419 23.05 -1.81 3.82
N ILE A 420 22.87 -1.04 4.90
CA ILE A 420 23.11 -1.51 6.27
C ILE A 420 22.19 -2.68 6.63
N LEU A 421 20.89 -2.59 6.31
CA LEU A 421 19.93 -3.66 6.58
C LEU A 421 20.27 -4.94 5.81
N TYR A 422 20.67 -4.83 4.54
CA TYR A 422 21.05 -6.00 3.74
C TYR A 422 22.33 -6.63 4.23
N LEU A 423 23.38 -5.83 4.49
CA LEU A 423 24.61 -6.34 5.09
C LEU A 423 24.35 -7.02 6.44
N SER A 424 23.39 -6.50 7.22
CA SER A 424 22.96 -7.12 8.47
C SER A 424 22.31 -8.48 8.24
N MET A 425 21.34 -8.58 7.32
CA MET A 425 20.74 -9.87 6.94
C MET A 425 21.80 -10.83 6.44
N GLU A 426 22.67 -10.42 5.52
CA GLU A 426 23.73 -11.28 5.00
C GLU A 426 24.79 -11.67 6.02
N SER A 427 24.89 -10.96 7.15
CA SER A 427 25.87 -11.24 8.21
C SER A 427 25.36 -12.29 9.19
N VAL A 428 24.05 -12.37 9.41
CA VAL A 428 23.48 -13.25 10.46
C VAL A 428 22.29 -14.09 10.02
N SER A 429 21.57 -13.71 8.96
CA SER A 429 20.32 -14.33 8.46
C SER A 429 20.24 -14.29 6.92
N PRO A 430 21.23 -14.82 6.18
CA PRO A 430 21.28 -14.66 4.72
C PRO A 430 20.14 -15.36 3.99
N ARG A 431 19.34 -16.20 4.66
CA ARG A 431 18.10 -16.75 4.08
C ARG A 431 17.07 -15.67 3.76
N ILE A 432 17.06 -14.55 4.50
CA ILE A 432 16.11 -13.45 4.30
C ILE A 432 16.45 -12.68 3.04
N VAL A 433 15.52 -12.65 2.09
CA VAL A 433 15.55 -11.74 0.94
C VAL A 433 14.66 -10.54 1.26
N ALA A 434 15.26 -9.35 1.34
CA ALA A 434 14.50 -8.12 1.51
C ALA A 434 13.69 -7.80 0.25
N ASN A 435 12.44 -7.41 0.44
CA ASN A 435 11.56 -6.89 -0.59
C ASN A 435 11.24 -5.42 -0.29
N LEU A 436 11.66 -4.54 -1.18
CA LEU A 436 11.38 -3.11 -1.04
C LEU A 436 9.99 -2.82 -1.61
N GLU A 437 9.11 -2.25 -0.79
CA GLU A 437 7.84 -1.76 -1.31
C GLU A 437 7.97 -0.37 -1.91
N VAL A 438 7.65 -0.28 -3.20
CA VAL A 438 7.60 0.95 -3.97
C VAL A 438 6.36 0.90 -4.86
N ASN A 439 5.25 1.44 -4.38
CA ASN A 439 4.08 1.70 -5.20
C ASN A 439 4.36 2.85 -6.18
N ASP A 440 4.93 2.52 -7.34
CA ASP A 440 5.21 3.46 -8.42
C ASP A 440 4.89 2.85 -9.79
N LYS A 441 4.95 3.67 -10.82
CA LYS A 441 4.79 3.27 -12.22
C LYS A 441 5.88 2.28 -12.63
N LEU A 442 5.53 1.35 -13.54
CA LEU A 442 6.41 0.23 -13.90
C LEU A 442 7.80 0.68 -14.38
N SER A 443 7.90 1.77 -15.16
CA SER A 443 9.20 2.28 -15.64
C SER A 443 10.14 2.72 -14.50
N ALA A 444 9.59 3.26 -13.41
CA ALA A 444 10.37 3.67 -12.24
C ALA A 444 10.90 2.45 -11.48
N VAL A 445 10.05 1.44 -11.29
CA VAL A 445 10.43 0.16 -10.67
C VAL A 445 11.52 -0.53 -11.51
N LEU A 446 11.31 -0.69 -12.82
CA LEU A 446 12.29 -1.34 -13.71
C LEU A 446 13.61 -0.59 -13.77
N LYS A 447 13.60 0.75 -13.77
CA LYS A 447 14.80 1.57 -13.70
C LYS A 447 15.61 1.28 -12.43
N GLN A 448 14.94 1.18 -11.29
CA GLN A 448 15.61 0.85 -10.02
C GLN A 448 16.12 -0.59 -10.01
N MET A 449 15.35 -1.53 -10.56
CA MET A 449 15.77 -2.93 -10.68
C MET A 449 16.94 -3.15 -11.65
N ALA A 450 17.11 -2.27 -12.64
CA ALA A 450 18.22 -2.28 -13.60
C ALA A 450 19.53 -1.73 -13.00
N ASP A 451 19.45 -0.99 -11.90
CA ASP A 451 20.61 -0.43 -11.22
C ASP A 451 21.35 -1.55 -10.47
N ARG A 452 22.59 -1.83 -10.92
CA ARG A 452 23.43 -2.91 -10.38
C ARG A 452 24.02 -2.57 -9.01
N ASP A 453 24.03 -1.30 -8.63
CA ASP A 453 24.59 -0.80 -7.37
C ASP A 453 23.49 -0.51 -6.32
N ALA A 454 22.21 -0.55 -6.72
CA ALA A 454 21.06 -0.33 -5.87
C ALA A 454 20.52 -1.65 -5.29
N PRO A 455 20.44 -1.78 -3.96
CA PRO A 455 19.75 -2.89 -3.34
C PRO A 455 18.36 -2.49 -2.82
N PRO A 456 17.42 -3.43 -2.58
CA PRO A 456 17.55 -4.88 -2.66
C PRO A 456 17.24 -5.41 -4.06
N PRO A 457 17.56 -6.69 -4.34
CA PRO A 457 17.21 -7.30 -5.60
C PRO A 457 15.69 -7.43 -5.81
N MET A 458 14.87 -7.48 -4.75
CA MET A 458 13.44 -7.76 -4.86
C MET A 458 12.56 -6.51 -4.72
N MET A 459 11.65 -6.31 -5.67
CA MET A 459 10.68 -5.22 -5.66
C MET A 459 9.30 -5.68 -6.14
N TYR A 460 8.26 -5.04 -5.61
CA TYR A 460 6.89 -5.19 -6.10
C TYR A 460 6.69 -4.53 -7.47
N ASP A 461 5.81 -5.12 -8.29
CA ASP A 461 5.20 -4.41 -9.42
C ASP A 461 3.67 -4.39 -9.32
N PHE A 462 3.09 -3.19 -9.28
CA PHE A 462 1.66 -3.00 -8.94
C PHE A 462 0.72 -2.93 -10.15
N HIS A 463 1.26 -3.00 -11.37
CA HIS A 463 0.54 -2.68 -12.61
C HIS A 463 -0.64 -3.62 -12.92
N LEU A 464 -0.51 -4.92 -12.64
CA LEU A 464 -1.54 -5.91 -13.03
C LEU A 464 -2.87 -5.70 -12.30
N ALA A 465 -2.85 -5.14 -11.08
CA ALA A 465 -4.05 -4.89 -10.29
C ALA A 465 -5.07 -3.96 -10.98
N SER A 466 -4.59 -3.08 -11.86
CA SER A 466 -5.44 -2.19 -12.67
C SER A 466 -5.54 -2.66 -14.12
N ILE A 467 -4.47 -3.21 -14.70
CA ILE A 467 -4.48 -3.63 -16.12
C ILE A 467 -5.40 -4.82 -16.37
N LEU A 468 -5.39 -5.82 -15.50
CA LEU A 468 -6.21 -7.01 -15.70
C LEU A 468 -7.72 -6.68 -15.71
N PRO A 469 -8.26 -5.88 -14.78
CA PRO A 469 -9.62 -5.39 -14.90
C PRO A 469 -9.93 -4.69 -16.22
N VAL A 470 -9.03 -3.81 -16.71
CA VAL A 470 -9.22 -3.14 -18.01
C VAL A 470 -9.27 -4.15 -19.15
N ILE A 471 -8.38 -5.14 -19.19
CA ILE A 471 -8.39 -6.19 -20.23
C ILE A 471 -9.73 -6.91 -20.28
N PHE A 472 -10.30 -7.30 -19.13
CA PHE A 472 -11.59 -7.99 -19.09
C PHE A 472 -12.79 -7.09 -19.39
N ASN A 473 -12.75 -5.85 -18.89
CA ASN A 473 -13.86 -4.90 -19.08
C ASN A 473 -13.95 -4.42 -20.53
N THR A 474 -12.81 -4.25 -21.20
CA THR A 474 -12.73 -3.82 -22.61
C THR A 474 -12.70 -4.99 -23.59
N GLN A 475 -12.43 -6.22 -23.12
CA GLN A 475 -12.14 -7.39 -23.94
C GLN A 475 -11.00 -7.13 -24.93
N ASN A 476 -10.02 -6.30 -24.54
CA ASN A 476 -8.86 -5.96 -25.35
C ASN A 476 -7.58 -6.49 -24.71
N THR A 477 -7.11 -7.62 -25.21
CA THR A 477 -5.91 -8.30 -24.71
C THR A 477 -4.62 -7.69 -25.25
N ASP A 478 -4.67 -6.85 -26.29
CA ASP A 478 -3.49 -6.15 -26.84
C ASP A 478 -2.88 -5.19 -25.81
N ILE A 479 -3.67 -4.74 -24.82
CA ILE A 479 -3.18 -3.92 -23.70
C ILE A 479 -2.03 -4.62 -22.96
N ALA A 480 -2.04 -5.95 -22.88
CA ALA A 480 -0.96 -6.71 -22.24
C ALA A 480 0.40 -6.55 -22.95
N THR A 481 0.41 -6.23 -24.26
CA THR A 481 1.64 -5.98 -25.02
C THR A 481 2.44 -4.83 -24.44
N ARG A 482 1.76 -3.79 -23.92
CA ARG A 482 2.39 -2.61 -23.31
C ARG A 482 3.28 -2.98 -22.13
N ILE A 483 2.94 -4.03 -21.38
CA ILE A 483 3.76 -4.54 -20.26
C ILE A 483 5.11 -5.03 -20.78
N PHE A 484 5.09 -5.88 -21.81
CA PHE A 484 6.30 -6.46 -22.36
C PHE A 484 7.15 -5.42 -23.10
N ASP A 485 6.52 -4.50 -23.82
CA ASP A 485 7.21 -3.38 -24.46
C ASP A 485 7.91 -2.47 -23.45
N MET A 486 7.30 -2.25 -22.29
CA MET A 486 7.94 -1.53 -21.18
C MET A 486 9.13 -2.30 -20.63
N ILE A 487 8.97 -3.59 -20.34
CA ILE A 487 10.06 -4.40 -19.76
C ILE A 487 11.26 -4.51 -20.70
N ARG A 488 11.04 -4.68 -22.01
CA ARG A 488 12.11 -4.79 -23.02
C ARG A 488 13.00 -3.55 -23.12
N GLN A 489 12.57 -2.40 -22.60
CA GLN A 489 13.39 -1.17 -22.58
C GLN A 489 14.50 -1.22 -21.53
N TYR A 490 14.51 -2.21 -20.64
CA TYR A 490 15.44 -2.31 -19.52
C TYR A 490 16.25 -3.61 -19.56
N GLU A 491 17.55 -3.50 -19.27
CA GLU A 491 18.41 -4.65 -19.03
C GLU A 491 18.36 -5.01 -17.54
N ILE A 492 17.43 -5.88 -17.15
CA ILE A 492 17.27 -6.30 -15.76
C ILE A 492 18.32 -7.37 -15.41
N PRO A 493 19.17 -7.18 -14.39
CA PRO A 493 20.12 -8.17 -13.92
C PRO A 493 19.44 -9.47 -13.49
N ASN A 494 20.08 -10.62 -13.73
CA ASN A 494 19.58 -11.94 -13.31
C ASN A 494 19.45 -12.10 -11.78
N GLN A 495 20.03 -11.18 -11.00
CA GLN A 495 19.93 -11.17 -9.55
C GLN A 495 18.69 -10.38 -9.07
N SER A 496 18.05 -9.59 -9.94
CA SER A 496 16.86 -8.82 -9.61
C SER A 496 15.62 -9.70 -9.66
N ILE A 497 14.77 -9.59 -8.65
CA ILE A 497 13.61 -10.44 -8.38
C ILE A 497 12.35 -9.57 -8.46
N ARG A 498 11.45 -9.93 -9.37
CA ARG A 498 10.14 -9.30 -9.47
C ARG A 498 9.15 -10.00 -8.57
N PHE A 499 8.52 -9.26 -7.67
CA PHE A 499 7.37 -9.72 -6.88
C PHE A 499 6.10 -9.16 -7.51
N SER A 500 5.44 -9.98 -8.33
CA SER A 500 4.26 -9.55 -9.08
C SER A 500 2.96 -9.83 -8.35
N ILE A 501 2.05 -8.87 -8.40
CA ILE A 501 0.77 -8.84 -7.68
C ILE A 501 -0.37 -8.53 -8.66
N ALA A 502 -1.44 -9.31 -8.62
CA ALA A 502 -2.71 -8.97 -9.26
C ALA A 502 -3.68 -8.31 -8.29
N GLU A 503 -3.44 -8.45 -6.98
CA GLU A 503 -4.20 -7.79 -5.94
C GLU A 503 -3.36 -7.71 -4.65
N THR A 504 -3.65 -6.74 -3.79
CA THR A 504 -3.01 -6.56 -2.48
C THR A 504 -4.01 -6.15 -1.40
N HIS A 505 -3.50 -5.86 -0.20
CA HIS A 505 -4.28 -5.28 0.89
C HIS A 505 -4.58 -3.78 0.70
N ASP A 506 -3.85 -3.06 -0.14
CA ASP A 506 -4.13 -1.67 -0.50
C ASP A 506 -5.17 -1.55 -1.60
N GLY A 507 -5.69 -0.35 -1.90
CA GLY A 507 -6.52 -0.19 -3.09
C GLY A 507 -5.73 -0.51 -4.37
N LYS A 508 -6.44 -0.85 -5.46
CA LYS A 508 -5.80 -1.10 -6.76
C LYS A 508 -5.02 0.14 -7.17
N SER A 509 -3.74 -0.05 -7.46
CA SER A 509 -2.84 1.08 -7.70
C SER A 509 -3.12 1.74 -9.05
N VAL A 510 -3.58 2.99 -9.01
CA VAL A 510 -3.65 3.82 -10.21
C VAL A 510 -2.24 4.20 -10.64
N ARG A 511 -1.37 4.50 -9.68
CA ARG A 511 0.04 4.87 -9.91
C ARG A 511 0.81 3.79 -10.67
N GLY A 512 0.63 2.53 -10.31
CA GLY A 512 1.25 1.38 -10.97
C GLY A 512 0.86 1.22 -12.44
N SER A 513 -0.26 1.84 -12.85
CA SER A 513 -0.78 1.78 -14.22
C SER A 513 -0.42 2.98 -15.10
N LEU A 514 0.23 4.02 -14.56
CA LEU A 514 0.37 5.33 -15.24
C LEU A 514 1.05 5.25 -16.61
N ASP A 515 2.09 4.42 -16.75
CA ASP A 515 2.83 4.28 -18.02
C ASP A 515 2.19 3.24 -18.97
N LEU A 516 1.11 2.56 -18.56
CA LEU A 516 0.57 1.39 -19.25
C LEU A 516 -0.89 1.55 -19.66
N LEU A 517 -1.69 2.29 -18.89
CA LEU A 517 -3.08 2.61 -19.21
C LEU A 517 -3.21 4.08 -19.61
N THR A 518 -4.08 4.38 -20.56
CA THR A 518 -4.39 5.76 -20.95
C THR A 518 -5.27 6.45 -19.88
N PRO A 519 -5.37 7.80 -19.88
CA PRO A 519 -6.32 8.51 -19.02
C PRO A 519 -7.76 8.01 -19.17
N SER A 520 -8.20 7.72 -20.40
CA SER A 520 -9.53 7.16 -20.68
C SER A 520 -9.72 5.81 -20.00
N GLU A 521 -8.79 4.87 -20.20
CA GLU A 521 -8.87 3.52 -19.61
C GLU A 521 -8.89 3.55 -18.07
N ARG A 522 -8.11 4.46 -17.45
CA ARG A 522 -8.11 4.64 -15.99
C ARG A 522 -9.42 5.22 -15.47
N MET A 523 -9.99 6.19 -16.18
CA MET A 523 -11.28 6.78 -15.80
C MET A 523 -12.42 5.78 -15.96
N SER A 524 -12.46 5.05 -17.07
CA SER A 524 -13.43 3.99 -17.30
C SER A 524 -13.38 2.93 -16.20
N LEU A 525 -12.18 2.50 -15.80
CA LEU A 525 -12.01 1.57 -14.67
C LEU A 525 -12.54 2.15 -13.35
N ALA A 526 -12.25 3.42 -13.06
CA ALA A 526 -12.74 4.08 -11.86
C ALA A 526 -14.28 4.14 -11.82
N GLN A 527 -14.92 4.49 -12.93
CA GLN A 527 -16.37 4.52 -13.06
C GLN A 527 -17.01 3.13 -12.92
N ILE A 528 -16.42 2.09 -13.52
CA ILE A 528 -16.89 0.70 -13.35
C ILE A 528 -16.80 0.31 -11.87
N VAL A 529 -15.67 0.60 -11.22
CA VAL A 529 -15.51 0.35 -9.78
C VAL A 529 -16.59 1.07 -8.96
N GLU A 530 -16.84 2.36 -9.20
CA GLU A 530 -17.86 3.13 -8.48
C GLU A 530 -19.28 2.63 -8.75
N SER A 531 -19.62 2.30 -9.99
CA SER A 531 -20.93 1.75 -10.37
C SER A 531 -21.20 0.39 -9.71
N ASN A 532 -20.14 -0.39 -9.47
CA ASN A 532 -20.19 -1.63 -8.71
C ASN A 532 -20.15 -1.42 -7.18
N GLY A 533 -20.17 -0.17 -6.71
CA GLY A 533 -20.20 0.19 -5.30
C GLY A 533 -18.82 0.27 -4.62
N GLY A 534 -17.74 0.08 -5.37
CA GLY A 534 -16.38 0.37 -4.90
C GLY A 534 -16.17 1.85 -4.62
N LYS A 535 -15.01 2.19 -4.04
CA LYS A 535 -14.70 3.56 -3.59
C LYS A 535 -13.36 4.02 -4.15
N ILE A 536 -13.27 5.28 -4.56
CA ILE A 536 -12.04 5.86 -5.10
C ILE A 536 -11.41 6.76 -4.04
N LYS A 537 -10.14 6.49 -3.71
CA LYS A 537 -9.31 7.47 -3.01
C LYS A 537 -8.60 8.33 -4.04
N SER A 538 -8.67 9.64 -3.88
CA SER A 538 -8.00 10.61 -4.75
C SER A 538 -6.89 11.32 -3.99
N LYS A 539 -5.82 11.68 -4.71
CA LYS A 539 -4.78 12.60 -4.21
C LYS A 539 -5.07 14.02 -4.71
N GLY A 540 -4.65 15.00 -3.92
CA GLY A 540 -4.65 16.40 -4.35
C GLY A 540 -3.50 16.68 -5.33
N VAL A 541 -3.78 17.40 -6.40
CA VAL A 541 -2.79 17.83 -7.40
C VAL A 541 -2.94 19.33 -7.69
N PRO A 542 -1.86 20.05 -8.06
CA PRO A 542 -1.96 21.47 -8.37
C PRO A 542 -2.97 21.71 -9.51
N PRO A 543 -4.08 22.42 -9.26
CA PRO A 543 -5.05 22.69 -10.30
C PRO A 543 -4.43 23.59 -11.39
N ARG A 544 -5.08 23.62 -12.55
CA ARG A 544 -4.72 24.43 -13.72
C ARG A 544 -3.41 24.04 -14.40
N LYS A 545 -2.78 22.95 -13.95
CA LYS A 545 -1.55 22.40 -14.52
C LYS A 545 -1.78 20.97 -14.99
N TYR A 546 -1.22 20.61 -16.14
CA TYR A 546 -1.28 19.24 -16.66
C TYR A 546 -0.03 18.92 -17.49
N LEU A 547 0.50 17.70 -17.41
CA LEU A 547 1.69 17.34 -18.18
C LEU A 547 1.34 17.31 -19.67
N LYS A 548 2.18 17.93 -20.52
CA LYS A 548 1.90 18.01 -21.96
C LYS A 548 1.71 16.62 -22.56
N THR A 549 2.63 15.69 -22.31
CA THR A 549 2.56 14.33 -22.86
C THR A 549 1.28 13.58 -22.49
N GLU A 550 0.76 13.80 -21.28
CA GLU A 550 -0.54 13.23 -20.88
C GLU A 550 -1.71 13.94 -21.57
N PHE A 551 -1.61 15.25 -21.82
CA PHE A 551 -2.61 15.99 -22.58
C PHE A 551 -2.68 15.52 -24.03
N GLN A 552 -1.55 15.18 -24.66
CA GLN A 552 -1.54 14.60 -26.01
C GLN A 552 -2.37 13.32 -26.06
N GLN A 553 -2.21 12.45 -25.05
CA GLN A 553 -3.01 11.24 -24.94
C GLN A 553 -4.49 11.55 -24.69
N VAL A 554 -4.82 12.58 -23.89
CA VAL A 554 -6.21 13.02 -23.70
C VAL A 554 -6.82 13.46 -25.04
N CYS A 555 -6.11 14.26 -25.83
CA CYS A 555 -6.60 14.69 -27.14
C CYS A 555 -6.78 13.51 -28.10
N PHE A 556 -5.82 12.57 -28.12
CA PHE A 556 -5.93 11.35 -28.92
C PHE A 556 -7.16 10.52 -28.55
N ASP A 557 -7.35 10.24 -27.26
CA ASP A 557 -8.49 9.46 -26.74
C ASP A 557 -9.83 10.19 -26.96
N ALA A 558 -9.82 11.52 -27.00
CA ALA A 558 -11.00 12.35 -27.24
C ALA A 558 -11.23 12.71 -28.71
N CYS A 559 -10.39 12.23 -29.63
CA CYS A 559 -10.42 12.59 -31.06
C CYS A 559 -10.36 14.10 -31.31
N LEU A 560 -9.54 14.83 -30.53
CA LEU A 560 -9.31 16.27 -30.66
C LEU A 560 -7.98 16.55 -31.37
N ASP A 561 -7.92 17.68 -32.08
CA ASP A 561 -6.65 18.21 -32.58
C ASP A 561 -5.80 18.71 -31.42
N GLU A 562 -4.61 18.13 -31.23
CA GLU A 562 -3.73 18.45 -30.10
C GLU A 562 -3.32 19.93 -30.09
N GLU A 563 -2.90 20.46 -31.25
CA GLU A 563 -2.34 21.80 -31.33
C GLU A 563 -3.41 22.87 -31.09
N ASP A 564 -4.60 22.71 -31.70
CA ASP A 564 -5.72 23.60 -31.48
C ASP A 564 -6.20 23.51 -30.02
N ALA A 565 -6.45 22.31 -29.49
CA ALA A 565 -6.90 22.14 -28.11
C ALA A 565 -5.91 22.77 -27.10
N PHE A 566 -4.60 22.59 -27.32
CA PHE A 566 -3.58 23.20 -26.49
C PHE A 566 -3.61 24.73 -26.61
N LEU A 567 -3.72 25.28 -27.83
CA LEU A 567 -3.76 26.72 -28.07
C LEU A 567 -5.01 27.38 -27.43
N GLN A 568 -6.15 26.69 -27.47
CA GLN A 568 -7.38 27.20 -26.87
C GLN A 568 -7.30 27.20 -25.34
N LEU A 569 -6.67 26.20 -24.73
CA LEU A 569 -6.63 26.04 -23.27
C LEU A 569 -5.43 26.69 -22.57
N ALA A 570 -4.25 26.74 -23.20
CA ALA A 570 -2.99 27.08 -22.55
C ALA A 570 -2.64 28.57 -22.59
N LYS A 571 -2.00 29.09 -21.53
CA LYS A 571 -1.43 30.46 -21.47
C LYS A 571 -0.25 30.68 -22.41
N GLN A 572 0.46 29.61 -22.76
CA GLN A 572 1.76 29.64 -23.44
C GLN A 572 1.71 28.74 -24.66
N ASN A 573 2.62 28.95 -25.61
CA ASN A 573 2.71 28.12 -26.81
C ASN A 573 3.28 26.72 -26.50
N PRO A 574 2.94 25.68 -27.29
CA PRO A 574 3.32 24.29 -27.04
C PRO A 574 4.83 24.01 -26.94
N SER A 575 5.67 24.90 -27.47
CA SER A 575 7.13 24.79 -27.51
C SER A 575 7.82 25.39 -26.27
N GLN A 576 7.09 26.07 -25.39
CA GLN A 576 7.67 26.87 -24.30
C GLN A 576 7.66 26.18 -22.93
N SER A 577 6.89 25.10 -22.75
CA SER A 577 6.78 24.41 -21.47
C SER A 577 6.38 22.93 -21.65
N PRO A 578 6.94 22.00 -20.87
CA PRO A 578 6.48 20.61 -20.80
C PRO A 578 5.14 20.47 -20.05
N THR A 579 4.63 21.55 -19.46
CA THR A 579 3.38 21.58 -18.67
C THR A 579 2.40 22.57 -19.28
N LEU A 580 1.18 22.12 -19.52
CA LEU A 580 0.03 22.95 -19.86
C LEU A 580 -0.38 23.77 -18.63
N HIS A 581 -0.52 25.08 -18.81
CA HIS A 581 -1.06 26.01 -17.81
C HIS A 581 -2.34 26.65 -18.33
N LEU A 582 -3.49 26.42 -17.68
CA LEU A 582 -4.78 26.93 -18.16
C LEU A 582 -4.83 28.47 -18.20
N LYS A 583 -5.40 29.03 -19.28
CA LYS A 583 -5.73 30.47 -19.39
C LYS A 583 -6.62 30.93 -18.25
N ASP A 584 -6.41 32.17 -17.77
CA ASP A 584 -7.04 32.67 -16.54
C ASP A 584 -8.57 32.65 -16.56
N HIS A 585 -9.20 32.79 -17.73
CA HIS A 585 -10.65 32.74 -17.86
C HIS A 585 -11.25 31.33 -17.79
N ILE A 586 -10.44 30.26 -17.95
CA ILE A 586 -10.93 28.88 -17.85
C ILE A 586 -10.99 28.51 -16.37
N CYS A 587 -12.20 28.51 -15.81
CA CYS A 587 -12.46 28.33 -14.39
C CYS A 587 -13.23 27.03 -14.10
N ASP A 588 -14.04 26.56 -15.04
CA ASP A 588 -14.83 25.33 -14.87
C ASP A 588 -14.89 24.45 -16.13
N GLU A 589 -15.64 23.34 -16.04
CA GLU A 589 -15.85 22.40 -17.15
C GLU A 589 -16.56 23.03 -18.36
N SER A 590 -17.42 24.03 -18.14
CA SER A 590 -18.15 24.71 -19.21
C SER A 590 -17.19 25.58 -20.03
N ASP A 591 -16.24 26.24 -19.38
CA ASP A 591 -15.19 27.00 -20.07
C ASP A 591 -14.31 26.09 -20.92
N ILE A 592 -13.97 24.89 -20.42
CA ILE A 592 -13.22 23.88 -21.18
C ILE A 592 -14.04 23.42 -22.39
N ALA A 593 -15.31 23.07 -22.20
CA ALA A 593 -16.19 22.64 -23.29
C ALA A 593 -16.30 23.72 -24.38
N GLN A 594 -16.48 24.99 -23.99
CA GLN A 594 -16.52 26.12 -24.90
C GLN A 594 -15.19 26.31 -25.64
N ALA A 595 -14.06 26.25 -24.95
CA ALA A 595 -12.73 26.40 -25.54
C ALA A 595 -12.44 25.30 -26.57
N LEU A 596 -12.91 24.07 -26.32
CA LEU A 596 -12.76 22.92 -27.21
C LEU A 596 -13.86 22.82 -28.27
N ASN A 597 -14.81 23.76 -28.32
CA ASN A 597 -15.94 23.77 -29.23
C ASN A 597 -16.79 22.48 -29.19
N ILE A 598 -17.03 21.97 -27.98
CA ILE A 598 -17.89 20.80 -27.70
C ILE A 598 -18.96 21.16 -26.67
N SER A 599 -20.03 20.36 -26.59
CA SER A 599 -21.03 20.49 -25.53
C SER A 599 -20.51 19.97 -24.19
N ARG A 600 -21.10 20.45 -23.09
CA ARG A 600 -20.76 19.95 -21.75
C ARG A 600 -21.09 18.46 -21.60
N GLU A 601 -22.17 18.01 -22.21
CA GLU A 601 -22.58 16.61 -22.23
C GLU A 601 -21.57 15.75 -23.01
N GLN A 602 -21.04 16.25 -24.12
CA GLN A 602 -19.98 15.56 -24.87
C GLN A 602 -18.69 15.45 -24.05
N LEU A 603 -18.33 16.51 -23.31
CA LEU A 603 -17.18 16.50 -22.40
C LEU A 603 -17.37 15.45 -21.30
N GLN A 604 -18.53 15.43 -20.64
CA GLN A 604 -18.83 14.51 -19.53
C GLN A 604 -19.03 13.06 -19.98
N ALA A 605 -19.41 12.84 -21.23
CA ALA A 605 -19.51 11.50 -21.83
C ALA A 605 -18.15 10.94 -22.29
N ASN A 606 -17.09 11.76 -22.29
CA ASN A 606 -15.75 11.32 -22.66
C ASN A 606 -14.87 11.11 -21.42
N ASP A 607 -14.38 9.90 -21.24
CA ASP A 607 -13.59 9.50 -20.08
C ASP A 607 -12.24 10.23 -19.99
N ALA A 608 -11.56 10.48 -21.11
CA ALA A 608 -10.31 11.22 -21.13
C ALA A 608 -10.48 12.69 -20.72
N LEU A 609 -11.52 13.35 -21.24
CA LEU A 609 -11.85 14.73 -20.88
C LEU A 609 -12.33 14.84 -19.44
N THR A 610 -13.11 13.87 -18.95
CA THR A 610 -13.52 13.81 -17.54
C THR A 610 -12.31 13.65 -16.62
N PHE A 611 -11.35 12.79 -16.97
CA PHE A 611 -10.09 12.65 -16.24
C PHE A 611 -9.29 13.97 -16.22
N PHE A 612 -9.20 14.62 -17.38
CA PHE A 612 -8.53 15.90 -17.51
C PHE A 612 -9.18 16.96 -16.61
N CYS A 613 -10.50 17.15 -16.69
CA CYS A 613 -11.25 18.12 -15.87
C CYS A 613 -11.12 17.87 -14.37
N ASN A 614 -11.18 16.61 -13.93
CA ASN A 614 -10.94 16.24 -12.52
C ASN A 614 -9.56 16.73 -12.03
N THR A 615 -8.55 16.60 -12.88
CA THR A 615 -7.19 17.00 -12.53
C THR A 615 -7.03 18.53 -12.57
N VAL A 616 -7.41 19.19 -13.66
CA VAL A 616 -7.07 20.60 -13.89
C VAL A 616 -8.07 21.59 -13.29
N ILE A 617 -9.34 21.23 -13.15
CA ILE A 617 -10.36 22.09 -12.52
C ILE A 617 -10.46 21.73 -11.04
N HIS A 618 -10.67 20.46 -10.74
CA HIS A 618 -11.00 20.02 -9.38
C HIS A 618 -9.75 19.71 -8.52
N GLY A 619 -8.55 19.67 -9.11
CA GLY A 619 -7.31 19.38 -8.39
C GLY A 619 -7.28 17.98 -7.78
N ARG A 620 -7.98 17.02 -8.39
CA ARG A 620 -8.17 15.66 -7.87
C ARG A 620 -7.84 14.61 -8.91
N GLU A 621 -6.94 13.72 -8.57
CA GLU A 621 -6.56 12.58 -9.42
C GLU A 621 -6.81 11.27 -8.65
N PRO A 622 -7.47 10.26 -9.26
CA PRO A 622 -7.59 8.93 -8.66
C PRO A 622 -6.21 8.37 -8.27
N TYR A 623 -6.11 7.84 -7.05
CA TYR A 623 -4.86 7.32 -6.50
C TYR A 623 -4.96 5.81 -6.21
N GLU A 624 -6.04 5.38 -5.57
CA GLU A 624 -6.32 3.98 -5.23
C GLU A 624 -7.80 3.65 -5.51
N LEU A 625 -8.06 2.52 -6.17
CA LEU A 625 -9.41 2.01 -6.35
C LEU A 625 -9.71 0.93 -5.30
N CYS A 626 -10.53 1.25 -4.30
CA CYS A 626 -10.93 0.35 -3.22
C CYS A 626 -12.11 -0.52 -3.69
N SER A 627 -11.80 -1.71 -4.21
CA SER A 627 -12.79 -2.70 -4.63
C SER A 627 -12.15 -4.08 -4.68
N SER A 628 -12.93 -5.13 -4.41
CA SER A 628 -12.53 -6.52 -4.64
C SER A 628 -12.16 -6.74 -6.12
N THR A 629 -11.38 -7.78 -6.43
CA THR A 629 -11.10 -8.13 -7.84
C THR A 629 -12.38 -8.47 -8.59
N ARG A 630 -13.32 -9.16 -7.93
CA ARG A 630 -14.61 -9.54 -8.50
C ARG A 630 -15.45 -8.32 -8.91
N ASP A 631 -15.52 -7.30 -8.05
CA ASP A 631 -16.33 -6.10 -8.27
C ASP A 631 -15.59 -4.98 -9.02
N ALA A 632 -14.32 -5.21 -9.40
CA ALA A 632 -13.63 -4.34 -10.37
C ALA A 632 -13.96 -4.71 -11.84
N LEU A 633 -14.70 -5.81 -12.04
CA LEU A 633 -15.14 -6.26 -13.35
C LEU A 633 -16.62 -5.90 -13.58
N ILE A 634 -17.02 -5.67 -14.83
CA ILE A 634 -18.43 -5.48 -15.21
C ILE A 634 -19.29 -6.63 -14.64
N ARG A 635 -20.45 -6.37 -14.05
CA ARG A 635 -21.24 -7.44 -13.41
C ARG A 635 -21.74 -8.49 -14.40
N ILE A 636 -21.74 -9.75 -13.97
CA ILE A 636 -22.33 -10.89 -14.68
C ILE A 636 -23.30 -11.56 -13.71
N ASP A 637 -24.56 -11.69 -14.09
CA ASP A 637 -25.61 -12.24 -13.22
C ASP A 637 -25.54 -13.78 -13.11
N ASP A 638 -24.99 -14.47 -14.12
CA ASP A 638 -24.79 -15.93 -14.09
C ASP A 638 -23.58 -16.29 -13.20
N PRO A 639 -23.78 -16.92 -12.02
CA PRO A 639 -22.69 -17.24 -11.10
C PRO A 639 -21.69 -18.26 -11.66
N ALA A 640 -22.12 -19.17 -12.53
CA ALA A 640 -21.23 -20.16 -13.14
C ALA A 640 -20.32 -19.50 -14.18
N LEU A 641 -20.88 -18.58 -14.99
CA LEU A 641 -20.11 -17.79 -15.94
C LEU A 641 -19.16 -16.83 -15.22
N GLU A 642 -19.60 -16.20 -14.14
CA GLU A 642 -18.76 -15.34 -13.31
C GLU A 642 -17.59 -16.10 -12.69
N ALA A 643 -17.82 -17.32 -12.18
CA ALA A 643 -16.75 -18.18 -11.66
C ALA A 643 -15.73 -18.54 -12.75
N LYS A 644 -16.20 -18.85 -13.97
CA LYS A 644 -15.32 -19.07 -15.13
C LYS A 644 -14.48 -17.84 -15.44
N ARG A 645 -15.10 -16.66 -15.47
CA ARG A 645 -14.39 -15.38 -15.68
C ARG A 645 -13.35 -15.12 -14.60
N PHE A 646 -13.68 -15.33 -13.33
CA PHE A 646 -12.75 -15.10 -12.22
C PHE A 646 -11.54 -16.04 -12.31
N LEU A 647 -11.77 -17.30 -12.66
CA LEU A 647 -10.69 -18.25 -12.93
C LEU A 647 -9.88 -17.89 -14.18
N ALA A 648 -10.52 -17.32 -15.21
CA ALA A 648 -9.85 -16.84 -16.42
C ALA A 648 -8.93 -15.66 -16.12
N PHE A 649 -9.41 -14.73 -15.28
CA PHE A 649 -8.65 -13.59 -14.76
C PHE A 649 -7.36 -14.04 -14.09
N TYR A 650 -7.43 -15.00 -13.16
CA TYR A 650 -6.23 -15.46 -12.48
C TYR A 650 -5.32 -16.32 -13.37
N THR A 651 -5.87 -17.05 -14.36
CA THR A 651 -5.05 -17.78 -15.33
C THR A 651 -4.23 -16.83 -16.21
N ILE A 652 -4.80 -15.73 -16.71
CA ILE A 652 -4.02 -14.71 -17.42
C ILE A 652 -3.07 -13.97 -16.47
N ALA A 653 -3.48 -13.68 -15.23
CA ALA A 653 -2.63 -13.03 -14.24
C ALA A 653 -1.33 -13.81 -14.02
N PHE A 654 -1.42 -15.11 -13.72
CA PHE A 654 -0.23 -15.95 -13.49
C PHE A 654 0.66 -16.10 -14.74
N ALA A 655 0.08 -16.01 -15.95
CA ALA A 655 0.83 -16.04 -17.19
C ALA A 655 1.60 -14.73 -17.43
N LEU A 656 1.04 -13.59 -17.01
CA LEU A 656 1.65 -12.26 -17.15
C LEU A 656 2.60 -11.87 -16.00
N MET A 657 2.42 -12.44 -14.81
CA MET A 657 3.29 -12.18 -13.65
C MET A 657 4.75 -12.54 -13.95
N GLY A 658 5.65 -11.75 -13.35
CA GLY A 658 7.08 -12.01 -13.37
C GLY A 658 7.42 -13.43 -12.93
N ARG A 659 8.54 -13.96 -13.42
CA ARG A 659 8.89 -15.37 -13.21
C ARG A 659 9.26 -15.69 -11.77
N HIS A 660 9.76 -14.69 -11.03
CA HIS A 660 10.42 -14.84 -9.74
C HIS A 660 9.48 -15.03 -8.54
N VAL A 661 8.56 -14.11 -8.25
CA VAL A 661 7.57 -14.32 -7.19
C VAL A 661 6.22 -13.87 -7.71
N LYS A 662 5.25 -14.78 -7.68
CA LYS A 662 3.86 -14.59 -8.09
C LYS A 662 3.02 -14.59 -6.84
N SER A 663 2.03 -13.72 -6.75
CA SER A 663 1.24 -13.63 -5.54
C SER A 663 -0.24 -13.56 -5.79
N ILE A 664 -0.98 -13.99 -4.78
CA ILE A 664 -2.44 -13.92 -4.73
C ILE A 664 -2.86 -13.43 -3.35
N TYR A 665 -3.82 -12.52 -3.32
CA TYR A 665 -4.36 -12.01 -2.07
C TYR A 665 -5.38 -13.00 -1.49
N PHE A 666 -5.41 -13.18 -0.17
CA PHE A 666 -6.24 -14.19 0.50
C PHE A 666 -7.70 -14.17 0.06
N ASN A 667 -8.32 -12.98 -0.01
CA ASN A 667 -9.74 -12.87 -0.37
C ASN A 667 -10.02 -13.33 -1.80
N ASP A 668 -9.01 -13.27 -2.66
CA ASP A 668 -9.12 -13.71 -4.04
C ASP A 668 -8.93 -15.22 -4.19
N LEU A 669 -8.38 -15.92 -3.19
CA LEU A 669 -8.45 -17.38 -3.13
C LEU A 669 -9.91 -17.87 -3.14
N LEU A 670 -10.81 -17.06 -2.61
CA LEU A 670 -12.24 -17.36 -2.46
C LEU A 670 -13.11 -16.57 -3.44
N GLY A 671 -12.52 -15.62 -4.18
CA GLY A 671 -13.23 -14.65 -5.01
C GLY A 671 -14.30 -13.87 -4.25
N LEU A 672 -13.97 -13.40 -3.04
CA LEU A 672 -14.90 -12.63 -2.23
C LEU A 672 -15.27 -11.30 -2.92
N ALA A 673 -16.53 -10.91 -2.76
CA ALA A 673 -17.04 -9.62 -3.21
C ALA A 673 -16.72 -8.51 -2.19
N ASN A 674 -17.13 -7.29 -2.52
CA ASN A 674 -17.07 -6.12 -1.66
C ASN A 674 -17.83 -6.35 -0.34
N ASP A 675 -17.16 -6.04 0.77
CA ASP A 675 -17.62 -6.14 2.13
C ASP A 675 -18.02 -4.77 2.67
N TYR A 676 -19.22 -4.36 2.28
CA TYR A 676 -19.80 -3.10 2.72
C TYR A 676 -20.03 -3.05 4.22
N GLU A 677 -20.33 -4.20 4.84
CA GLU A 677 -20.55 -4.29 6.28
C GLU A 677 -19.27 -3.90 7.02
N ARG A 678 -18.13 -4.52 6.67
CA ARG A 678 -16.85 -4.19 7.27
C ARG A 678 -16.44 -2.75 7.01
N MET A 679 -16.54 -2.27 5.76
CA MET A 679 -16.22 -0.88 5.43
C MET A 679 -17.05 0.11 6.24
N ASN A 680 -18.35 -0.14 6.41
CA ASN A 680 -19.24 0.72 7.20
C ASN A 680 -18.94 0.64 8.70
N GLN A 681 -18.54 -0.53 9.21
CA GLN A 681 -18.16 -0.72 10.60
C GLN A 681 -16.87 0.03 10.95
N THR A 682 -15.85 -0.04 10.09
CA THR A 682 -14.54 0.58 10.36
C THR A 682 -14.46 2.04 9.91
N GLY A 683 -15.22 2.41 8.87
CA GLY A 683 -15.12 3.71 8.19
C GLY A 683 -14.00 3.77 7.14
N GLU A 684 -13.22 2.71 6.97
CA GLU A 684 -12.06 2.67 6.09
C GLU A 684 -12.40 2.15 4.70
N LEU A 685 -12.18 2.95 3.66
CA LEU A 685 -12.56 2.58 2.29
C LEU A 685 -11.88 1.28 1.82
N ARG A 686 -10.63 1.02 2.24
CA ARG A 686 -9.92 -0.22 1.86
C ARG A 686 -10.50 -1.46 2.53
N ASP A 687 -11.21 -1.33 3.66
CA ASP A 687 -11.81 -2.49 4.33
C ASP A 687 -12.92 -3.15 3.52
N ILE A 688 -13.45 -2.45 2.50
CA ILE A 688 -14.40 -3.04 1.53
C ILE A 688 -13.86 -4.31 0.86
N LYS A 689 -12.54 -4.50 0.82
CA LYS A 689 -11.88 -5.68 0.24
C LYS A 689 -10.97 -6.40 1.22
N ARG A 690 -11.05 -6.09 2.53
CA ARG A 690 -10.25 -6.74 3.59
C ARG A 690 -11.13 -7.61 4.49
N THR A 691 -12.14 -8.25 3.90
CA THR A 691 -13.05 -9.20 4.57
C THR A 691 -12.31 -10.14 5.51
N LYS A 692 -12.85 -10.29 6.71
CA LYS A 692 -12.40 -11.27 7.70
C LYS A 692 -13.45 -12.36 7.78
N SER A 693 -13.09 -13.57 7.40
CA SER A 693 -14.06 -14.64 7.20
C SER A 693 -14.23 -15.48 8.47
N ASP A 694 -15.47 -15.63 8.94
CA ASP A 694 -15.81 -16.65 9.93
C ASP A 694 -15.65 -18.04 9.28
N TYR A 695 -14.76 -18.87 9.82
CA TYR A 695 -14.43 -20.16 9.22
C TYR A 695 -15.64 -21.10 9.19
N ALA A 696 -16.49 -21.10 10.22
CA ALA A 696 -17.66 -21.98 10.28
C ALA A 696 -18.67 -21.65 9.17
N LEU A 697 -18.89 -20.35 8.92
CA LEU A 697 -19.74 -19.90 7.82
C LEU A 697 -19.12 -20.20 6.45
N LEU A 698 -17.82 -19.95 6.31
CA LEU A 698 -17.09 -20.18 5.07
C LEU A 698 -17.06 -21.67 4.68
N LYS A 699 -16.94 -22.56 5.66
CA LYS A 699 -16.96 -24.01 5.45
C LYS A 699 -18.26 -24.49 4.78
N THR A 700 -19.39 -23.86 5.09
CA THR A 700 -20.68 -24.17 4.45
C THR A 700 -20.62 -23.87 2.95
N LYS A 701 -20.09 -22.70 2.58
CA LYS A 701 -19.92 -22.32 1.17
C LYS A 701 -18.91 -23.25 0.46
N LEU A 702 -17.76 -23.51 1.09
CA LEU A 702 -16.73 -24.39 0.54
C LEU A 702 -17.18 -25.84 0.36
N SER A 703 -18.21 -26.28 1.09
CA SER A 703 -18.75 -27.65 0.99
C SER A 703 -19.84 -27.79 -0.09
N ASP A 704 -20.39 -26.68 -0.59
CA ASP A 704 -21.40 -26.67 -1.65
C ASP A 704 -20.72 -26.59 -3.04
N PRO A 705 -20.75 -27.67 -3.85
CA PRO A 705 -20.09 -27.71 -5.16
C PRO A 705 -20.64 -26.68 -6.15
N GLU A 706 -21.89 -26.23 -5.96
CA GLU A 706 -22.51 -25.25 -6.84
C GLU A 706 -22.16 -23.82 -6.48
N SER A 707 -21.71 -23.58 -5.24
CA SER A 707 -21.36 -22.26 -4.79
C SER A 707 -20.18 -21.67 -5.58
N PHE A 708 -20.23 -20.36 -5.79
CA PHE A 708 -19.14 -19.61 -6.41
C PHE A 708 -17.82 -19.82 -5.67
N VAL A 709 -17.85 -19.75 -4.33
CA VAL A 709 -16.67 -19.87 -3.46
C VAL A 709 -16.00 -21.24 -3.56
N HIS A 710 -16.78 -22.33 -3.65
CA HIS A 710 -16.21 -23.66 -3.87
C HIS A 710 -15.50 -23.74 -5.22
N LYS A 711 -16.19 -23.31 -6.29
CA LYS A 711 -15.66 -23.36 -7.67
C LYS A 711 -14.38 -22.54 -7.81
N THR A 712 -14.33 -21.34 -7.23
CA THR A 712 -13.13 -20.49 -7.26
C THR A 712 -12.02 -21.03 -6.37
N ALA A 713 -12.28 -21.42 -5.12
CA ALA A 713 -11.25 -21.94 -4.22
C ALA A 713 -10.54 -23.17 -4.80
N LYS A 714 -11.32 -24.16 -5.26
CA LYS A 714 -10.80 -25.34 -5.94
C LYS A 714 -10.03 -24.98 -7.21
N GLY A 715 -10.60 -24.13 -8.06
CA GLY A 715 -10.00 -23.74 -9.33
C GLY A 715 -8.69 -22.96 -9.16
N ILE A 716 -8.60 -22.09 -8.15
CA ILE A 716 -7.41 -21.32 -7.80
C ILE A 716 -6.34 -22.23 -7.20
N ASN A 717 -6.67 -23.13 -6.26
CA ASN A 717 -5.70 -24.10 -5.73
C ASN A 717 -5.07 -24.93 -6.86
N ASN A 718 -5.90 -25.49 -7.74
CA ASN A 718 -5.42 -26.35 -8.83
C ASN A 718 -4.62 -25.55 -9.88
N LEU A 719 -4.98 -24.28 -10.10
CA LEU A 719 -4.19 -23.36 -10.93
C LEU A 719 -2.81 -23.06 -10.32
N ILE A 720 -2.74 -22.80 -9.01
CA ILE A 720 -1.46 -22.60 -8.30
C ILE A 720 -0.59 -23.86 -8.42
N ALA A 721 -1.17 -25.05 -8.22
CA ALA A 721 -0.44 -26.31 -8.36
C ALA A 721 0.15 -26.48 -9.77
N LEU A 722 -0.62 -26.12 -10.81
CA LEU A 722 -0.15 -26.13 -12.20
C LEU A 722 0.96 -25.11 -12.45
N VAL A 723 0.77 -23.86 -12.03
CA VAL A 723 1.73 -22.76 -12.17
C VAL A 723 3.07 -23.11 -11.50
N ASP A 724 3.00 -23.70 -10.30
CA ASP A 724 4.19 -24.06 -9.54
C ASP A 724 4.92 -25.25 -10.18
N ALA A 725 4.18 -26.22 -10.70
CA ALA A 725 4.74 -27.41 -11.37
C ALA A 725 5.25 -27.13 -12.78
N ASP A 726 4.75 -26.11 -13.48
CA ASP A 726 5.13 -25.83 -14.87
C ASP A 726 6.58 -25.32 -14.97
N PRO A 727 7.49 -26.07 -15.63
CA PRO A 727 8.88 -25.65 -15.80
C PRO A 727 9.03 -24.39 -16.67
N SER A 728 8.06 -24.11 -17.56
CA SER A 728 8.06 -22.91 -18.40
C SER A 728 7.92 -21.61 -17.60
N LEU A 729 7.46 -21.71 -16.35
CA LEU A 729 7.29 -20.61 -15.41
C LEU A 729 8.36 -20.59 -14.30
N HIS A 730 9.46 -21.31 -14.49
CA HIS A 730 10.58 -21.32 -13.55
C HIS A 730 11.26 -19.95 -13.45
N PHE A 731 11.86 -19.66 -12.29
CA PHE A 731 12.60 -18.44 -11.98
C PHE A 731 13.71 -18.04 -12.95
N LEU A 732 14.18 -18.97 -13.78
CA LEU A 732 15.30 -18.75 -14.71
C LEU A 732 14.81 -18.55 -16.16
N GLY A 733 13.49 -18.51 -16.36
CA GLY A 733 12.89 -18.24 -17.66
C GLY A 733 12.95 -16.75 -17.99
N ASN A 734 12.83 -16.46 -19.28
CA ASN A 734 12.60 -15.08 -19.72
C ASN A 734 11.16 -14.65 -19.39
N GLU A 735 10.90 -13.36 -19.54
CA GLU A 735 9.54 -12.83 -19.48
C GLU A 735 8.64 -13.46 -20.54
N ALA A 736 7.32 -13.42 -20.29
CA ALA A 736 6.35 -13.92 -21.25
C ALA A 736 6.28 -13.03 -22.50
N GLU A 737 5.59 -13.49 -23.53
CA GLU A 737 5.21 -12.67 -24.66
C GLU A 737 3.77 -12.94 -25.08
N LEU A 738 3.11 -11.92 -25.63
CA LEU A 738 1.79 -12.05 -26.21
C LEU A 738 1.91 -12.43 -27.69
N ILE A 739 1.23 -13.49 -28.10
CA ILE A 739 1.07 -13.88 -29.50
C ILE A 739 -0.27 -13.34 -30.00
N SER A 740 -0.24 -12.58 -31.09
CA SER A 740 -1.47 -12.07 -31.71
C SER A 740 -2.32 -13.23 -32.23
N THR A 741 -3.57 -13.28 -31.77
CA THR A 741 -4.57 -14.26 -32.21
C THR A 741 -5.42 -13.75 -33.39
N GLY A 742 -5.27 -12.47 -33.75
CA GLY A 742 -6.14 -11.75 -34.67
C GLY A 742 -7.50 -11.38 -34.06
N ASN A 743 -7.78 -11.75 -32.81
CA ASN A 743 -9.00 -11.40 -32.09
C ASN A 743 -8.62 -10.77 -30.73
N PRO A 744 -8.89 -9.48 -30.50
CA PRO A 744 -8.50 -8.80 -29.27
C PRO A 744 -9.16 -9.40 -28.02
N ALA A 745 -10.28 -10.11 -28.14
CA ALA A 745 -10.95 -10.78 -27.02
C ALA A 745 -10.27 -12.09 -26.58
N VAL A 746 -9.26 -12.59 -27.31
CA VAL A 746 -8.58 -13.84 -26.97
C VAL A 746 -7.07 -13.62 -26.83
N ALA A 747 -6.58 -13.76 -25.60
CA ALA A 747 -5.16 -13.69 -25.30
C ALA A 747 -4.50 -15.04 -25.61
N CYS A 748 -3.29 -15.01 -26.17
CA CYS A 748 -2.37 -16.16 -26.20
C CYS A 748 -1.03 -15.73 -25.62
N ILE A 749 -0.71 -16.18 -24.40
CA ILE A 749 0.56 -15.86 -23.73
C ILE A 749 1.51 -17.04 -23.87
N HIS A 750 2.66 -16.79 -24.48
CA HIS A 750 3.74 -17.77 -24.59
C HIS A 750 4.73 -17.59 -23.43
N ASN A 751 4.93 -18.67 -22.68
CA ASN A 751 5.85 -18.74 -21.57
C ASN A 751 6.92 -19.78 -21.87
N HIS A 752 8.19 -19.44 -21.65
CA HIS A 752 9.28 -20.37 -21.92
C HIS A 752 10.43 -20.27 -20.91
N CYS A 753 11.04 -21.43 -20.63
CA CYS A 753 12.25 -21.54 -19.83
C CYS A 753 13.06 -22.74 -20.30
N GLY A 754 14.26 -22.48 -20.84
CA GLY A 754 15.06 -23.52 -21.50
C GLY A 754 14.28 -24.16 -22.65
N SER A 755 14.13 -25.48 -22.63
CA SER A 755 13.39 -26.25 -23.63
C SER A 755 11.89 -26.41 -23.35
N HIS A 756 11.39 -25.82 -22.26
CA HIS A 756 9.99 -25.95 -21.86
C HIS A 756 9.16 -24.76 -22.36
N HIS A 757 8.06 -25.03 -23.05
CA HIS A 757 7.14 -24.01 -23.55
C HIS A 757 5.70 -24.29 -23.08
N THR A 758 4.96 -23.20 -22.87
CA THR A 758 3.54 -23.21 -22.53
C THR A 758 2.84 -22.08 -23.25
N PHE A 759 1.70 -22.38 -23.87
CA PHE A 759 0.78 -21.39 -24.40
C PHE A 759 -0.46 -21.33 -23.52
N VAL A 760 -0.71 -20.18 -22.92
CA VAL A 760 -1.91 -19.94 -22.12
C VAL A 760 -2.88 -19.16 -22.98
N LEU A 761 -3.98 -19.79 -23.39
CA LEU A 761 -5.06 -19.12 -24.11
C LEU A 761 -6.22 -18.82 -23.20
N ILE A 762 -6.72 -17.58 -23.26
CA ILE A 762 -7.85 -17.11 -22.47
C ILE A 762 -8.79 -16.34 -23.38
N ASN A 763 -10.02 -16.81 -23.51
CA ASN A 763 -11.11 -15.97 -24.00
C ASN A 763 -11.53 -15.02 -22.87
N THR A 764 -11.51 -13.70 -23.10
CA THR A 764 -11.95 -12.69 -22.13
C THR A 764 -13.39 -12.24 -22.35
N SER A 765 -14.06 -12.76 -23.38
CA SER A 765 -15.47 -12.48 -23.67
C SER A 765 -16.41 -13.51 -23.02
N GLY A 766 -17.67 -13.10 -22.85
CA GLY A 766 -18.78 -13.96 -22.46
C GLY A 766 -19.40 -14.76 -23.61
N GLN A 767 -18.76 -14.77 -24.79
CA GLN A 767 -19.27 -15.41 -26.01
C GLN A 767 -18.29 -16.48 -26.53
N ASN A 768 -18.71 -17.29 -27.50
CA ASN A 768 -17.77 -18.11 -28.27
C ASN A 768 -16.95 -17.21 -29.19
N GLU A 769 -15.64 -17.38 -29.18
CA GLU A 769 -14.74 -16.70 -30.11
C GLU A 769 -14.15 -17.72 -31.08
N THR A 770 -13.87 -17.31 -32.31
CA THR A 770 -13.10 -18.13 -33.27
C THR A 770 -11.75 -17.48 -33.51
N ILE A 771 -10.69 -18.24 -33.36
CA ILE A 771 -9.32 -17.79 -33.61
C ILE A 771 -8.61 -18.72 -34.57
N SER A 772 -7.74 -18.16 -35.40
CA SER A 772 -6.88 -18.93 -36.29
C SER A 772 -5.60 -18.15 -36.53
N PHE A 773 -4.51 -18.55 -35.86
CA PHE A 773 -3.26 -17.81 -35.88
C PHE A 773 -2.04 -18.72 -35.99
N ASP A 774 -0.96 -18.14 -36.49
CA ASP A 774 0.27 -18.84 -36.84
C ASP A 774 1.26 -18.80 -35.66
N LEU A 775 1.72 -19.98 -35.25
CA LEU A 775 2.74 -20.13 -34.21
C LEU A 775 4.16 -20.27 -34.78
N SER A 776 4.33 -20.31 -36.10
CA SER A 776 5.64 -20.41 -36.79
C SER A 776 6.61 -19.27 -36.46
N LYS A 777 6.07 -18.13 -35.98
CA LYS A 777 6.86 -16.97 -35.53
C LYS A 777 7.66 -17.24 -34.26
N ILE A 778 7.39 -18.32 -33.56
CA ILE A 778 8.16 -18.76 -32.41
C ILE A 778 9.46 -19.36 -32.94
N ASP A 779 10.59 -18.92 -32.41
CA ASP A 779 11.93 -19.36 -32.83
C ASP A 779 12.24 -20.80 -32.36
N ARG A 780 11.43 -21.76 -32.83
CA ARG A 780 11.52 -23.19 -32.54
C ARG A 780 10.53 -24.00 -33.40
N ALA A 781 10.93 -25.21 -33.78
CA ALA A 781 10.03 -26.22 -34.33
C ALA A 781 8.97 -26.68 -33.30
N LEU A 782 7.70 -26.53 -33.66
CA LEU A 782 6.56 -26.91 -32.82
C LEU A 782 6.15 -28.37 -33.01
N PRO A 783 5.56 -29.02 -32.00
CA PRO A 783 5.02 -30.36 -32.17
C PRO A 783 3.79 -30.32 -33.09
N LYS A 784 3.40 -31.47 -33.65
CA LYS A 784 2.15 -31.56 -34.42
C LYS A 784 0.89 -31.44 -33.58
N THR A 785 1.00 -31.72 -32.28
CA THR A 785 -0.13 -31.75 -31.35
C THR A 785 0.31 -31.15 -30.02
N LEU A 786 -0.51 -30.26 -29.47
CA LEU A 786 -0.43 -29.76 -28.11
C LEU A 786 -1.52 -30.43 -27.26
N ILE A 787 -1.38 -30.41 -25.94
CA ILE A 787 -2.34 -30.97 -24.99
C ILE A 787 -2.82 -29.83 -24.10
N ASP A 788 -4.13 -29.64 -24.00
CA ASP A 788 -4.74 -28.76 -23.01
C ASP A 788 -4.72 -29.41 -21.63
N HIS A 789 -4.01 -28.79 -20.69
CA HIS A 789 -3.87 -29.30 -19.33
C HIS A 789 -5.19 -29.32 -18.57
N PHE A 790 -6.09 -28.35 -18.80
CA PHE A 790 -7.33 -28.26 -18.03
C PHE A 790 -8.34 -29.35 -18.42
N ASN A 791 -8.45 -29.68 -19.71
CA ASN A 791 -9.43 -30.64 -20.22
C ASN A 791 -8.83 -31.97 -20.70
N HIS A 792 -7.50 -32.15 -20.58
CA HIS A 792 -6.77 -33.32 -21.07
C HIS A 792 -7.00 -33.65 -22.55
N ARG A 793 -7.23 -32.62 -23.37
CA ARG A 793 -7.60 -32.78 -24.78
C ARG A 793 -6.41 -32.49 -25.71
N PRO A 794 -6.11 -33.35 -26.69
CA PRO A 794 -5.14 -33.04 -27.73
C PRO A 794 -5.71 -31.99 -28.71
N ILE A 795 -4.84 -31.10 -29.17
CA ILE A 795 -5.12 -30.02 -30.11
C ILE A 795 -4.07 -30.09 -31.21
N ASP A 796 -4.50 -30.44 -32.41
CA ASP A 796 -3.62 -30.59 -33.56
C ASP A 796 -3.31 -29.22 -34.21
N LEU A 797 -2.04 -29.05 -34.55
CA LEU A 797 -1.53 -27.93 -35.32
C LEU A 797 -1.50 -28.33 -36.80
N LYS A 798 -2.11 -27.51 -37.66
CA LYS A 798 -2.10 -27.72 -39.12
C LYS A 798 -1.17 -26.69 -39.74
N ASP A 799 -0.06 -27.14 -40.33
CA ASP A 799 0.96 -26.26 -40.90
C ASP A 799 1.39 -25.15 -39.90
N GLU A 800 1.64 -25.55 -38.65
CA GLU A 800 1.98 -24.65 -37.52
C GLU A 800 0.92 -23.61 -37.13
N LYS A 801 -0.27 -23.70 -37.74
CA LYS A 801 -1.44 -22.88 -37.43
C LYS A 801 -2.30 -23.53 -36.35
N LEU A 802 -2.64 -22.75 -35.32
CA LEU A 802 -3.60 -23.11 -34.29
C LEU A 802 -4.97 -22.53 -34.66
N THR A 803 -5.99 -23.38 -34.76
CA THR A 803 -7.39 -22.96 -34.99
C THR A 803 -8.27 -23.54 -33.89
N LEU A 804 -8.99 -22.67 -33.19
CA LEU A 804 -9.80 -23.01 -32.02
C LEU A 804 -11.08 -22.17 -31.99
N GLU A 805 -12.09 -22.70 -31.33
CA GLU A 805 -13.31 -21.98 -30.96
C GLU A 805 -13.46 -21.96 -29.43
N PRO A 806 -12.68 -21.13 -28.71
CA PRO A 806 -12.82 -21.06 -27.26
C PRO A 806 -14.19 -20.50 -26.86
N GLY A 807 -14.90 -21.22 -26.00
CA GLY A 807 -16.17 -20.79 -25.42
C GLY A 807 -16.01 -19.66 -24.39
N PRO A 808 -17.11 -19.19 -23.78
CA PRO A 808 -17.12 -18.05 -22.86
C PRO A 808 -16.15 -18.23 -21.70
N PHE A 809 -15.25 -17.26 -21.53
CA PHE A 809 -14.19 -17.28 -20.52
C PHE A 809 -13.36 -18.58 -20.50
N GLN A 810 -13.30 -19.32 -21.62
CA GLN A 810 -12.56 -20.57 -21.67
C GLN A 810 -11.06 -20.32 -21.50
N ARG A 811 -10.45 -21.19 -20.70
CA ARG A 811 -9.03 -21.20 -20.39
C ARG A 811 -8.44 -22.46 -21.00
N LEU A 812 -7.33 -22.33 -21.69
CA LEU A 812 -6.55 -23.46 -22.18
C LEU A 812 -5.09 -23.29 -21.76
N TRP A 813 -4.47 -24.38 -21.31
CA TRP A 813 -3.07 -24.40 -20.93
C TRP A 813 -2.34 -25.43 -21.78
N LEU A 814 -1.84 -24.98 -22.93
CA LEU A 814 -1.36 -25.87 -23.99
C LEU A 814 0.13 -26.14 -23.85
N LYS A 815 0.48 -27.43 -23.87
CA LYS A 815 1.88 -27.90 -23.85
C LYS A 815 2.08 -29.11 -24.74
N GLU A 816 3.34 -29.39 -25.10
CA GLU A 816 3.67 -30.63 -25.81
C GLU A 816 3.43 -31.89 -24.95
N LYS A 817 3.54 -31.76 -23.63
CA LYS A 817 3.35 -32.81 -22.64
C LYS A 817 2.65 -32.26 -21.41
N MET A 818 1.81 -33.08 -20.79
CA MET A 818 1.16 -32.76 -19.52
C MET A 818 2.19 -32.44 -18.43
N VAL A 819 1.93 -31.39 -17.66
CA VAL A 819 2.68 -31.09 -16.44
C VAL A 819 2.30 -32.12 -15.38
N VAL A 820 3.30 -32.76 -14.77
CA VAL A 820 3.09 -33.70 -13.66
C VAL A 820 2.88 -32.88 -12.39
N ILE A 821 1.67 -32.98 -11.82
CA ILE A 821 1.30 -32.33 -10.56
C ILE A 821 1.11 -33.43 -9.51
N PRO A 822 1.73 -33.33 -8.31
CA PRO A 822 1.46 -34.25 -7.22
C PRO A 822 -0.02 -34.25 -6.83
N LYS A 823 -0.61 -35.43 -6.62
CA LYS A 823 -2.06 -35.56 -6.35
C LYS A 823 -2.47 -34.86 -5.06
N GLU A 824 -1.61 -34.91 -4.05
CA GLU A 824 -1.79 -34.26 -2.76
C GLU A 824 -1.85 -32.72 -2.84
N LYS A 825 -1.45 -32.12 -3.97
CA LYS A 825 -1.53 -30.69 -4.22
C LYS A 825 -2.85 -30.28 -4.90
N LEU A 826 -3.61 -31.24 -5.43
CA LEU A 826 -4.86 -31.01 -6.13
C LEU A 826 -6.05 -31.20 -5.18
N VAL A 827 -7.09 -30.41 -5.41
CA VAL A 827 -8.41 -30.58 -4.78
C VAL A 827 -9.34 -31.21 -5.82
N GLU A 828 -9.89 -32.38 -5.48
CA GLU A 828 -10.73 -33.20 -6.37
C GLU A 828 -12.05 -32.58 -6.76
#